data_AF-A0A2D6PYX9-F1
#
_entry.id   AF-A0A2D6PYX9-F1
#
_cell.length_a   1.000
_cell.length_b   1.000
_cell.length_c   1.000
_cell.angle_alpha   90.00
_cell.angle_beta   90.00
_cell.angle_gamma   90.00
#
_symmetry.space_group_name_H-M   'P 1'
#
loop_
_entity.id
_entity.type
_entity.pdbx_description
1 polymer ?
#
loop_
_entity_poly.entity_id
_entity_poly.type
_entity_poly.pdbx_seq_one_letter_code
_entity_poly.pdbx_strand_id
1 'polypeptide(L)'
;MTGHDRCEELSPLLFALLENEVSSTERNELTAHLAYCDPCRGALEDERRLSERLGAHAAIAKVSSAEEPASPRFRFGWSRAVAAALIVAALLIAPALMDAPRSYGAIRHGTLGVSLTWEDGVHEALARANHLDIPAGSRASLDVDGVGTVTATGPAVFELDKTPSGWKLTLLAGRVAVDLGGAGKMQVSTLHGTRLLSGGAHRVTLDPAFVADAPVDPKGFEELLARGMTAFSKSRDARSASMAEAARLLAWAANHREASDRDRNHARFYLVCALANTNQLDAAHTSVRQWLRDNPTDRRRSYALMVQVSVLARMGKFESARVSAQELKREHPNSNEAARVAVLEKAWSGSGVVSRAAPGTSTLRARPGAVSGGYLVVATALDPKRPEHADYLSVAKRAAAFHHAEVVAWDGKDVGRLTKEIRQRKPENVLLVVPPDVLDVNLHRAVFKIASSQDDDPCADFAFGWFTARDGIGIKRLWKRTKRLHQKGLASRRWIGSSVISGRKSLVIGGNPSRAVHALGFKGEQLWCAEESSDPDVRAFVKRELPRLEGAGVITLVGNGDPQGIWLFDDHRNADASTHWPFDPAKVGHDPKDEMPRITAEQFRKLNLDGALLWSGTCHSGATHRVFVEGDIVSTFGKTETQAIYDMPPKESLCLAFLDAGATALMVPIASNHGMSVSRESDFGVQFGATLGEMIKSSWDDALIEAGGPLRLAHYVKGGAPSYHRQHIMRGSAANRMLIGDPALRPFAAAALPGETVVTSRSNGSIIVTVDWASGFHSWGWDMYGDDRQRDWRVMTRVPLEDDDPKSFTTTGTVSGEDGKDIPCKVTAVVEEYHGRRYLHLQANGPRVRMAYKALKAVFTAK
;
A
#
# COMPACT_ATOMS: atom_id res chain seq x y z
N MET A 1 20.66 -11.30 -35.52
CA MET A 1 19.39 -10.62 -35.21
C MET A 1 19.12 -9.61 -36.29
N THR A 2 17.89 -9.58 -36.82
CA THR A 2 17.49 -8.51 -37.73
C THR A 2 17.39 -7.20 -36.94
N GLY A 3 17.50 -6.04 -37.60
CA GLY A 3 17.39 -4.75 -36.92
C GLY A 3 16.07 -4.57 -36.14
N HIS A 4 15.01 -5.30 -36.52
CA HIS A 4 13.68 -5.20 -35.93
C HIS A 4 13.58 -5.92 -34.57
N ASP A 5 14.15 -7.12 -34.43
CA ASP A 5 14.14 -7.90 -33.17
C ASP A 5 14.83 -7.13 -32.04
N ARG A 6 15.87 -6.36 -32.39
CA ARG A 6 16.63 -5.55 -31.43
C ARG A 6 15.86 -4.30 -30.97
N CYS A 7 14.91 -3.79 -31.76
CA CYS A 7 14.11 -2.62 -31.39
C CYS A 7 13.07 -2.95 -30.32
N GLU A 8 12.41 -4.12 -30.43
CA GLU A 8 11.44 -4.56 -29.43
C GLU A 8 12.09 -4.83 -28.07
N GLU A 9 13.30 -5.41 -28.09
CA GLU A 9 14.08 -5.69 -26.88
C GLU A 9 14.55 -4.41 -26.18
N LEU A 10 14.97 -3.40 -26.94
CA LEU A 10 15.50 -2.15 -26.38
C LEU A 10 14.43 -1.10 -26.05
N SER A 11 13.20 -1.27 -26.56
CA SER A 11 12.10 -0.31 -26.35
C SER A 11 11.81 0.02 -24.87
N PRO A 12 11.75 -0.95 -23.93
CA PRO A 12 11.55 -0.64 -22.51
C PRO A 12 12.70 0.16 -21.88
N LEU A 13 13.92 -0.01 -22.40
CA LEU A 13 15.13 0.65 -21.87
C LEU A 13 15.30 2.09 -22.39
N LEU A 14 14.63 2.46 -23.49
CA LEU A 14 14.64 3.83 -24.02
C LEU A 14 14.02 4.83 -23.03
N PHE A 15 12.98 4.41 -22.30
CA PHE A 15 12.36 5.22 -21.26
C PHE A 15 13.29 5.39 -20.05
N ALA A 16 13.85 4.28 -19.56
CA ALA A 16 14.84 4.30 -18.47
C ALA A 16 16.08 5.14 -18.82
N LEU A 17 16.44 5.25 -20.11
CA LEU A 17 17.53 6.12 -20.56
C LEU A 17 17.21 7.61 -20.38
N LEU A 18 15.97 8.06 -20.62
CA LEU A 18 15.55 9.45 -20.39
C LEU A 18 15.57 9.82 -18.90
N GLU A 19 15.25 8.86 -18.05
CA GLU A 19 15.23 9.01 -16.59
C GLU A 19 16.60 8.76 -15.95
N ASN A 20 17.63 8.49 -16.78
CA ASN A 20 19.01 8.23 -16.35
C ASN A 20 19.17 6.96 -15.48
N GLU A 21 18.21 6.02 -15.57
CA GLU A 21 18.11 4.79 -14.77
C GLU A 21 18.82 3.57 -15.38
N VAL A 22 19.44 3.73 -16.56
CA VAL A 22 20.23 2.67 -17.19
C VAL A 22 21.69 2.70 -16.74
N SER A 23 22.30 1.53 -16.59
CA SER A 23 23.73 1.37 -16.30
C SER A 23 24.61 1.98 -17.40
N SER A 24 25.90 2.19 -17.12
CA SER A 24 26.84 2.70 -18.13
C SER A 24 26.96 1.79 -19.36
N THR A 25 26.85 0.47 -19.17
CA THR A 25 26.89 -0.50 -20.26
C THR A 25 25.63 -0.42 -21.12
N GLU A 26 24.45 -0.45 -20.51
CA GLU A 26 23.17 -0.30 -21.21
C GLU A 26 23.08 1.06 -21.91
N ARG A 27 23.58 2.12 -21.28
CA ARG A 27 23.66 3.46 -21.89
C ARG A 27 24.49 3.46 -23.16
N ASN A 28 25.65 2.81 -23.14
CA ASN A 28 26.51 2.70 -24.33
C ASN A 28 25.85 1.87 -25.42
N GLU A 29 25.18 0.78 -25.06
CA GLU A 29 24.44 -0.07 -26.00
C GLU A 29 23.23 0.65 -26.63
N LEU A 30 22.46 1.37 -25.83
CA LEU A 30 21.33 2.18 -26.30
C LEU A 30 21.80 3.34 -27.16
N THR A 31 22.87 4.03 -26.75
CA THR A 31 23.47 5.12 -27.54
C THR A 31 23.96 4.59 -28.89
N ALA A 32 24.63 3.43 -28.91
CA ALA A 32 25.06 2.77 -30.13
C ALA A 32 23.88 2.34 -31.00
N HIS A 33 22.79 1.83 -30.43
CA HIS A 33 21.58 1.47 -31.18
C HIS A 33 20.88 2.70 -31.76
N LEU A 34 20.70 3.75 -30.96
CA LEU A 34 20.07 5.01 -31.34
C LEU A 34 20.84 5.75 -32.44
N ALA A 35 22.15 5.51 -32.58
CA ALA A 35 22.96 6.05 -33.67
C ALA A 35 22.53 5.52 -35.06
N TYR A 36 21.90 4.35 -35.14
CA TYR A 36 21.56 3.71 -36.42
C TYR A 36 20.07 3.32 -36.57
N CYS A 37 19.25 3.51 -35.53
CA CYS A 37 17.82 3.16 -35.55
C CYS A 37 16.93 4.40 -35.46
N ASP A 38 16.46 4.91 -36.60
CA ASP A 38 15.58 6.07 -36.67
C ASP A 38 14.23 5.87 -35.94
N PRO A 39 13.56 4.69 -36.00
CA PRO A 39 12.32 4.46 -35.24
C PRO A 39 12.48 4.61 -33.73
N CYS A 40 13.54 4.03 -33.14
CA CYS A 40 13.80 4.15 -31.70
C CYS A 40 14.23 5.56 -31.30
N ARG A 41 14.98 6.27 -32.18
CA ARG A 41 15.32 7.68 -31.98
C ARG A 41 14.07 8.56 -31.99
N GLY A 42 13.16 8.33 -32.94
CA GLY A 42 11.87 9.01 -33.02
C GLY A 42 11.01 8.77 -31.78
N ALA A 43 10.90 7.52 -31.32
CA ALA A 43 10.18 7.18 -30.10
C ALA A 43 10.75 7.89 -28.85
N LEU A 44 12.08 7.95 -28.73
CA LEU A 44 12.77 8.65 -27.65
C LEU A 44 12.55 10.18 -27.70
N GLU A 45 12.58 10.78 -28.90
CA GLU A 45 12.30 12.22 -29.09
C GLU A 45 10.83 12.58 -28.85
N ASP A 46 9.89 11.73 -29.27
CA ASP A 46 8.47 11.90 -28.99
C ASP A 46 8.20 11.88 -27.49
N GLU A 47 8.84 10.97 -26.76
CA GLU A 47 8.75 10.89 -25.31
C GLU A 47 9.41 12.09 -24.62
N ARG A 48 10.57 12.53 -25.11
CA ARG A 48 11.23 13.75 -24.62
C ARG A 48 10.36 14.98 -24.81
N ARG A 49 9.73 15.13 -25.98
CA ARG A 49 8.78 16.22 -26.28
C ARG A 49 7.53 16.14 -25.41
N LEU A 50 7.04 14.95 -25.13
CA LEU A 50 5.92 14.74 -24.21
C LEU A 50 6.31 15.20 -22.80
N SER A 51 7.47 14.77 -22.31
CA SER A 51 8.04 15.17 -21.01
C SER A 51 8.28 16.68 -20.92
N GLU A 52 8.85 17.30 -21.96
CA GLU A 52 9.05 18.76 -22.05
C GLU A 52 7.70 19.51 -22.04
N ARG A 53 6.67 19.02 -22.74
CA ARG A 53 5.33 19.63 -22.73
C ARG A 53 4.67 19.51 -21.36
N LEU A 54 4.80 18.36 -20.71
CA LEU A 54 4.29 18.15 -19.36
C LEU A 54 5.02 19.05 -18.34
N GLY A 55 6.34 19.22 -18.47
CA GLY A 55 7.13 20.13 -17.65
C GLY A 55 6.86 21.62 -17.90
N ALA A 56 6.65 22.03 -19.16
CA ALA A 56 6.34 23.41 -19.53
C ALA A 56 4.96 23.87 -19.02
N HIS A 57 3.98 22.96 -18.95
CA HIS A 57 2.69 23.26 -18.34
C HIS A 57 2.76 23.46 -16.81
N ALA A 58 3.70 22.79 -16.12
CA ALA A 58 3.98 23.04 -14.71
C ALA A 58 4.70 24.38 -14.48
N ALA A 59 5.56 24.81 -15.42
CA ALA A 59 6.23 26.11 -15.35
C ALA A 59 5.28 27.28 -15.62
N ILE A 60 4.33 27.15 -16.56
CA ILE A 60 3.32 28.19 -16.85
C ILE A 60 2.38 28.42 -15.66
N ALA A 61 2.14 27.39 -14.83
CA ALA A 61 1.40 27.54 -13.57
C ALA A 61 2.14 28.33 -12.48
N LYS A 62 3.47 28.51 -12.59
CA LYS A 62 4.30 29.27 -11.64
C LYS A 62 4.47 30.76 -11.98
N VAL A 63 4.11 31.21 -13.18
CA VAL A 63 4.39 32.59 -13.65
C VAL A 63 3.31 33.62 -13.27
N SER A 64 2.25 33.23 -12.54
CA SER A 64 1.16 34.16 -12.16
C SER A 64 1.32 34.85 -10.79
N SER A 65 2.43 34.68 -10.07
CA SER A 65 2.70 35.45 -8.83
C SER A 65 3.73 36.55 -9.09
N ALA A 66 3.27 37.71 -9.54
CA ALA A 66 4.08 38.92 -9.65
C ALA A 66 4.54 39.42 -8.26
N GLU A 67 5.81 39.83 -8.19
CA GLU A 67 6.51 40.35 -7.02
C GLU A 67 5.92 41.69 -6.52
N GLU A 68 5.74 41.83 -5.20
CA GLU A 68 5.64 43.13 -4.54
C GLU A 68 7.01 43.59 -4.02
N PRO A 69 7.35 44.90 -4.12
CA PRO A 69 8.67 45.40 -3.79
C PRO A 69 8.88 45.56 -2.28
N ALA A 70 10.12 45.30 -1.86
CA ALA A 70 10.60 45.37 -0.49
C ALA A 70 10.39 46.75 0.17
N SER A 71 9.89 46.75 1.40
CA SER A 71 9.81 47.94 2.27
C SER A 71 11.03 48.05 3.20
N PRO A 72 11.42 49.28 3.60
CA PRO A 72 12.73 49.53 4.20
C PRO A 72 12.75 49.28 5.71
N ARG A 73 13.93 48.87 6.18
CA ARG A 73 14.27 48.59 7.58
C ARG A 73 14.08 49.83 8.47
N PHE A 74 13.14 49.77 9.41
CA PHE A 74 13.09 50.66 10.57
C PHE A 74 13.58 49.93 11.83
N ARG A 75 14.69 50.42 12.39
CA ARG A 75 15.12 50.14 13.77
C ARG A 75 14.42 51.15 14.68
N PHE A 76 13.77 50.72 15.76
CA PHE A 76 13.85 51.36 17.08
C PHE A 76 13.16 50.47 18.11
N GLY A 77 13.77 50.32 19.29
CA GLY A 77 13.09 49.77 20.46
C GLY A 77 11.99 50.71 20.93
N TRP A 78 11.03 50.19 21.69
CA TRP A 78 10.57 50.73 22.97
C TRP A 78 9.58 49.77 23.65
N SER A 79 9.78 49.70 24.96
CA SER A 79 8.99 49.20 26.09
C SER A 79 7.54 48.72 25.90
N ARG A 80 7.26 47.59 26.57
CA ARG A 80 6.05 47.09 27.31
C ARG A 80 4.63 47.58 26.93
N ALA A 81 4.43 48.81 26.46
CA ALA A 81 3.16 49.32 25.96
C ALA A 81 2.71 48.66 24.63
N VAL A 82 3.66 48.30 23.74
CA VAL A 82 3.32 47.61 22.47
C VAL A 82 2.86 46.18 22.71
N ALA A 83 3.40 45.48 23.72
CA ALA A 83 2.92 44.14 24.07
C ALA A 83 1.48 44.17 24.62
N ALA A 84 1.15 45.16 25.45
CA ALA A 84 -0.23 45.34 25.93
C ALA A 84 -1.19 45.73 24.80
N ALA A 85 -0.77 46.62 23.90
CA ALA A 85 -1.56 47.00 22.72
C ALA A 85 -1.75 45.85 21.72
N LEU A 86 -0.73 44.98 21.54
CA LEU A 86 -0.83 43.79 20.70
C LEU A 86 -1.70 42.70 21.33
N ILE A 87 -1.72 42.58 22.66
CA ILE A 87 -2.63 41.65 23.35
C ILE A 87 -4.07 42.15 23.28
N VAL A 88 -4.31 43.45 23.45
CA VAL A 88 -5.65 44.05 23.29
C VAL A 88 -6.10 44.00 21.82
N ALA A 89 -5.22 44.26 20.85
CA ALA A 89 -5.52 44.09 19.44
C ALA A 89 -5.76 42.61 19.07
N ALA A 90 -4.98 41.67 19.61
CA ALA A 90 -5.24 40.24 19.42
C ALA A 90 -6.57 39.79 20.06
N LEU A 91 -6.96 40.35 21.20
CA LEU A 91 -8.24 40.09 21.85
C LEU A 91 -9.43 40.75 21.14
N LEU A 92 -9.22 41.87 20.45
CA LEU A 92 -10.24 42.58 19.66
C LEU A 92 -10.34 42.07 18.22
N ILE A 93 -9.27 41.48 17.67
CA ILE A 93 -9.24 40.86 16.33
C ILE A 93 -9.61 39.36 16.41
N ALA A 94 -9.46 38.71 17.57
CA ALA A 94 -9.85 37.30 17.76
C ALA A 94 -11.33 37.02 17.39
N PRO A 95 -12.32 37.90 17.66
CA PRO A 95 -13.70 37.69 17.19
C PRO A 95 -13.85 37.84 15.66
N ALA A 96 -13.02 38.66 15.01
CA ALA A 96 -13.06 38.90 13.56
C ALA A 96 -12.28 37.86 12.74
N LEU A 97 -11.25 37.23 13.31
CA LEU A 97 -10.52 36.10 12.69
C LEU A 97 -11.24 34.75 12.84
N MET A 98 -12.37 34.71 13.57
CA MET A 98 -13.22 33.52 13.65
C MET A 98 -14.19 33.36 12.47
N ASP A 99 -14.26 34.33 11.55
CA ASP A 99 -15.19 34.32 10.39
C ASP A 99 -14.51 34.35 9.00
N ALA A 100 -13.21 34.03 8.90
CA ALA A 100 -12.59 33.82 7.59
C ALA A 100 -13.09 32.50 6.94
N PRO A 101 -13.47 32.48 5.64
CA PRO A 101 -14.07 31.33 5.00
C PRO A 101 -13.03 30.21 4.85
N ARG A 102 -13.33 29.04 5.43
CA ARG A 102 -12.48 27.84 5.40
C ARG A 102 -13.11 26.76 4.52
N SER A 103 -12.24 26.11 3.75
CA SER A 103 -12.54 24.99 2.86
C SER A 103 -12.87 23.70 3.62
N TYR A 104 -13.64 22.85 2.94
CA TYR A 104 -14.40 21.66 3.35
C TYR A 104 -13.74 20.60 4.26
N GLY A 105 -14.48 20.13 5.28
CA GLY A 105 -14.36 18.76 5.82
C GLY A 105 -14.58 18.56 7.34
N ALA A 106 -15.72 17.95 7.70
CA ALA A 106 -16.16 17.42 9.02
C ALA A 106 -16.73 18.42 10.06
N ILE A 107 -17.98 18.16 10.49
CA ILE A 107 -18.79 18.98 11.41
C ILE A 107 -18.40 18.71 12.87
N ARG A 108 -18.20 19.75 13.69
CA ARG A 108 -18.05 19.65 15.16
C ARG A 108 -19.39 19.66 15.89
N HIS A 109 -19.45 18.93 17.01
CA HIS A 109 -20.56 18.65 17.94
C HIS A 109 -21.17 19.88 18.67
N GLY A 110 -21.19 21.07 18.06
CA GLY A 110 -21.79 22.27 18.66
C GLY A 110 -22.52 23.20 17.68
N THR A 111 -22.58 22.82 16.40
CA THR A 111 -23.08 23.67 15.31
C THR A 111 -24.35 23.14 14.64
N LEU A 112 -24.81 21.96 15.06
CA LEU A 112 -26.00 21.29 14.55
C LEU A 112 -27.15 21.52 15.52
N GLY A 113 -28.02 22.48 15.23
CA GLY A 113 -29.37 22.49 15.79
C GLY A 113 -30.23 21.49 15.02
N VAL A 114 -29.90 20.20 15.05
CA VAL A 114 -30.71 19.20 14.34
C VAL A 114 -31.37 18.29 15.35
N SER A 115 -32.71 18.31 15.40
CA SER A 115 -33.48 17.34 16.19
C SER A 115 -33.98 16.22 15.27
N LEU A 116 -33.74 14.97 15.65
CA LEU A 116 -34.07 13.79 14.85
C LEU A 116 -35.13 12.96 15.55
N THR A 117 -36.22 12.70 14.85
CA THR A 117 -37.30 11.83 15.32
C THR A 117 -37.42 10.63 14.40
N TRP A 118 -37.27 9.43 14.96
CA TRP A 118 -37.50 8.15 14.29
C TRP A 118 -38.85 7.58 14.73
N GLU A 119 -39.64 7.09 13.78
CA GLU A 119 -40.93 6.45 14.09
C GLU A 119 -40.74 5.04 14.72
N ASP A 120 -39.55 4.43 14.58
CA ASP A 120 -39.23 3.06 15.08
C ASP A 120 -38.46 3.04 16.43
N GLY A 121 -38.34 4.18 17.13
CA GLY A 121 -37.81 4.22 18.51
C GLY A 121 -36.28 4.16 18.69
N VAL A 122 -35.50 4.31 17.61
CA VAL A 122 -34.02 4.36 17.70
C VAL A 122 -33.53 5.80 17.80
N HIS A 123 -33.20 6.25 19.02
CA HIS A 123 -32.56 7.54 19.26
C HIS A 123 -31.05 7.36 19.46
N GLU A 124 -30.27 7.31 18.37
CA GLU A 124 -28.83 7.69 18.34
C GLU A 124 -28.23 7.38 16.96
N ALA A 125 -28.09 8.37 16.08
CA ALA A 125 -27.37 8.18 14.81
C ALA A 125 -26.65 9.42 14.25
N LEU A 126 -27.05 10.64 14.62
CA LEU A 126 -26.45 11.86 14.02
C LEU A 126 -25.19 12.38 14.72
N ALA A 127 -24.67 11.70 15.74
CA ALA A 127 -23.53 12.21 16.49
C ALA A 127 -22.21 12.25 15.69
N ARG A 128 -22.10 11.54 14.56
CA ARG A 128 -20.81 11.31 13.86
C ARG A 128 -20.85 11.22 12.33
N ALA A 129 -22.02 11.32 11.70
CA ALA A 129 -22.15 11.14 10.26
C ALA A 129 -23.04 12.23 9.64
N ASN A 130 -22.56 12.86 8.57
CA ASN A 130 -23.37 13.68 7.67
C ASN A 130 -24.09 12.81 6.63
N HIS A 131 -23.77 11.51 6.55
CA HIS A 131 -24.36 10.53 5.64
C HIS A 131 -25.45 9.72 6.35
N LEU A 132 -26.65 9.72 5.78
CA LEU A 132 -27.83 9.03 6.29
C LEU A 132 -28.32 7.99 5.29
N ASP A 133 -28.50 6.76 5.77
CA ASP A 133 -29.11 5.64 5.04
C ASP A 133 -30.41 5.24 5.76
N ILE A 134 -31.54 5.39 5.07
CA ILE A 134 -32.88 5.10 5.57
C ILE A 134 -33.36 3.81 4.91
N PRO A 135 -33.51 2.71 5.67
CA PRO A 135 -33.95 1.42 5.13
C PRO A 135 -35.39 1.44 4.59
N ALA A 136 -35.68 0.54 3.65
CA ALA A 136 -37.03 0.37 3.12
C ALA A 136 -38.05 0.09 4.25
N GLY A 137 -39.16 0.83 4.26
CA GLY A 137 -40.21 0.70 5.28
C GLY A 137 -40.04 1.63 6.50
N SER A 138 -38.88 2.27 6.67
CA SER A 138 -38.64 3.21 7.76
C SER A 138 -38.82 4.66 7.32
N ARG A 139 -39.08 5.54 8.30
CA ARG A 139 -39.19 6.99 8.12
C ARG A 139 -38.38 7.71 9.19
N ALA A 140 -37.66 8.74 8.76
CA ALA A 140 -36.92 9.63 9.62
C ALA A 140 -37.27 11.08 9.31
N SER A 141 -37.42 11.91 10.35
CA SER A 141 -37.63 13.35 10.21
C SER A 141 -36.55 14.11 10.97
N LEU A 142 -35.87 15.01 10.27
CA LEU A 142 -34.80 15.86 10.78
C LEU A 142 -35.29 17.30 10.78
N ASP A 143 -35.42 17.91 11.95
CA ASP A 143 -35.62 19.35 12.04
C ASP A 143 -34.26 20.04 11.91
N VAL A 144 -34.07 20.88 10.89
CA VAL A 144 -32.83 21.58 10.60
C VAL A 144 -32.97 23.02 11.07
N ASP A 145 -32.34 23.34 12.21
CA ASP A 145 -32.47 24.63 12.89
C ASP A 145 -32.24 25.82 11.95
N GLY A 146 -33.17 26.78 12.07
CA GLY A 146 -33.24 27.98 11.25
C GLY A 146 -33.61 27.76 9.79
N VAL A 147 -33.88 26.52 9.35
CA VAL A 147 -34.16 26.20 7.94
C VAL A 147 -35.49 25.48 7.73
N GLY A 148 -35.80 24.43 8.49
CA GLY A 148 -37.03 23.65 8.36
C GLY A 148 -36.80 22.15 8.46
N THR A 149 -37.78 21.33 8.08
CA THR A 149 -37.76 19.88 8.31
C THR A 149 -37.40 19.09 7.05
N VAL A 150 -36.53 18.10 7.17
CA VAL A 150 -36.17 17.12 6.15
C VAL A 150 -36.76 15.76 6.56
N THR A 151 -37.74 15.25 5.83
CA THR A 151 -38.34 13.94 6.08
C THR A 151 -37.97 12.97 4.97
N ALA A 152 -37.30 11.88 5.32
CA ALA A 152 -36.92 10.80 4.41
C ALA A 152 -37.74 9.54 4.69
N THR A 153 -38.23 8.88 3.64
CA THR A 153 -38.90 7.57 3.72
C THR A 153 -38.11 6.59 2.88
N GLY A 154 -37.63 5.53 3.51
CA GLY A 154 -36.70 4.62 2.86
C GLY A 154 -37.35 3.74 1.78
N PRO A 155 -36.54 3.22 0.83
CA PRO A 155 -35.08 3.32 0.80
C PRO A 155 -34.61 4.71 0.33
N ALA A 156 -33.77 5.37 1.12
CA ALA A 156 -33.22 6.69 0.79
C ALA A 156 -31.82 6.87 1.40
N VAL A 157 -30.88 7.39 0.63
CA VAL A 157 -29.52 7.69 1.07
C VAL A 157 -29.22 9.15 0.74
N PHE A 158 -28.80 9.94 1.72
CA PHE A 158 -28.49 11.35 1.51
C PHE A 158 -27.46 11.87 2.52
N GLU A 159 -26.80 12.97 2.14
CA GLU A 159 -25.89 13.68 3.02
C GLU A 159 -26.45 15.07 3.37
N LEU A 160 -26.19 15.55 4.58
CA LEU A 160 -26.59 16.89 5.01
C LEU A 160 -25.38 17.67 5.57
N ASP A 161 -24.99 18.73 4.86
CA ASP A 161 -23.82 19.55 5.16
C ASP A 161 -24.22 20.99 5.47
N LYS A 162 -23.54 21.62 6.43
CA LYS A 162 -23.64 23.08 6.63
C LYS A 162 -22.56 23.77 5.80
N THR A 163 -22.96 24.67 4.90
CA THR A 163 -22.08 25.45 4.02
C THR A 163 -22.09 26.93 4.43
N PRO A 164 -21.14 27.76 3.97
CA PRO A 164 -21.18 29.21 4.19
C PRO A 164 -22.47 29.87 3.67
N SER A 165 -23.07 29.30 2.61
CA SER A 165 -24.32 29.78 2.00
C SER A 165 -25.60 29.21 2.61
N GLY A 166 -25.51 28.44 3.70
CA GLY A 166 -26.63 27.76 4.34
C GLY A 166 -26.51 26.24 4.29
N TRP A 167 -27.61 25.52 4.39
CA TRP A 167 -27.58 24.05 4.41
C TRP A 167 -27.55 23.48 3.00
N LYS A 168 -26.83 22.36 2.85
CA LYS A 168 -26.75 21.59 1.62
C LYS A 168 -27.21 20.15 1.88
N LEU A 169 -28.12 19.66 1.05
CA LEU A 169 -28.54 18.25 1.04
C LEU A 169 -28.02 17.60 -0.24
N THR A 170 -27.28 16.49 -0.13
CA THR A 170 -26.85 15.69 -1.28
C THR A 170 -27.64 14.39 -1.33
N LEU A 171 -28.60 14.26 -2.25
CA LEU A 171 -29.38 13.04 -2.41
C LEU A 171 -28.62 12.02 -3.26
N LEU A 172 -28.34 10.85 -2.70
CA LEU A 172 -27.59 9.75 -3.33
C LEU A 172 -28.51 8.60 -3.78
N ALA A 173 -29.62 8.37 -3.06
CA ALA A 173 -30.65 7.38 -3.40
C ALA A 173 -32.02 7.78 -2.83
N GLY A 174 -33.10 7.36 -3.50
CA GLY A 174 -34.47 7.49 -2.98
C GLY A 174 -35.11 8.86 -3.16
N ARG A 175 -35.93 9.27 -2.18
CA ARG A 175 -36.67 10.53 -2.17
C ARG A 175 -36.70 11.13 -0.76
N VAL A 176 -36.67 12.45 -0.68
CA VAL A 176 -36.70 13.19 0.57
C VAL A 176 -37.69 14.35 0.44
N ALA A 177 -38.61 14.49 1.38
CA ALA A 177 -39.44 15.67 1.51
C ALA A 177 -38.69 16.72 2.33
N VAL A 178 -38.67 17.97 1.89
CA VAL A 178 -38.00 19.07 2.57
C VAL A 178 -39.03 20.20 2.73
N ASP A 179 -39.43 20.50 3.95
CA ASP A 179 -40.32 21.60 4.27
C ASP A 179 -39.52 22.75 4.89
N LEU A 180 -39.27 23.79 4.11
CA LEU A 180 -38.47 24.93 4.51
C LEU A 180 -39.37 26.02 5.12
N GLY A 181 -38.99 26.57 6.27
CA GLY A 181 -39.65 27.73 6.85
C GLY A 181 -39.62 28.94 5.90
N GLY A 182 -40.44 29.97 6.14
CA GLY A 182 -40.64 31.09 5.19
C GLY A 182 -39.37 31.82 4.72
N ALA A 183 -38.30 31.82 5.51
CA ALA A 183 -36.99 32.38 5.15
C ALA A 183 -35.91 31.32 4.86
N GLY A 184 -36.24 30.03 5.01
CA GLY A 184 -35.32 28.91 4.87
C GLY A 184 -34.82 28.76 3.43
N LYS A 185 -33.53 28.44 3.30
CA LYS A 185 -32.90 28.08 2.03
C LYS A 185 -32.06 26.83 2.19
N MET A 186 -32.10 25.94 1.21
CA MET A 186 -31.30 24.72 1.20
C MET A 186 -30.80 24.41 -0.21
N GLN A 187 -29.49 24.25 -0.37
CA GLN A 187 -28.89 23.82 -1.63
C GLN A 187 -29.02 22.30 -1.75
N VAL A 188 -29.79 21.82 -2.71
CA VAL A 188 -29.96 20.40 -2.95
C VAL A 188 -29.09 19.97 -4.12
N SER A 189 -28.21 19.01 -3.92
CA SER A 189 -27.42 18.37 -4.97
C SER A 189 -27.88 16.94 -5.18
N THR A 190 -28.01 16.53 -6.43
CA THR A 190 -28.30 15.16 -6.85
C THR A 190 -27.29 14.78 -7.92
N LEU A 191 -27.33 13.52 -8.38
CA LEU A 191 -26.53 13.10 -9.55
C LEU A 191 -26.91 13.85 -10.85
N HIS A 192 -28.06 14.55 -10.85
CA HIS A 192 -28.55 15.35 -11.96
C HIS A 192 -28.26 16.85 -11.83
N GLY A 193 -27.53 17.27 -10.79
CA GLY A 193 -27.11 18.66 -10.60
C GLY A 193 -27.64 19.28 -9.31
N THR A 194 -27.59 20.60 -9.23
CA THR A 194 -27.84 21.32 -7.98
C THR A 194 -28.96 22.34 -8.14
N ARG A 195 -29.88 22.40 -7.18
CA ARG A 195 -31.01 23.33 -7.10
C ARG A 195 -31.03 24.01 -5.74
N LEU A 196 -31.21 25.33 -5.70
CA LEU A 196 -31.47 26.03 -4.45
C LEU A 196 -32.97 26.02 -4.14
N LEU A 197 -33.36 25.44 -3.01
CA LEU A 197 -34.72 25.48 -2.50
C LEU A 197 -34.91 26.71 -1.61
N SER A 198 -36.09 27.32 -1.70
CA SER A 198 -36.58 28.43 -0.87
C SER A 198 -37.74 27.98 0.02
N GLY A 199 -38.24 28.81 0.93
CA GLY A 199 -39.37 28.48 1.82
C GLY A 199 -40.54 27.77 1.13
N GLY A 200 -41.11 26.77 1.81
CA GLY A 200 -42.19 25.91 1.33
C GLY A 200 -41.83 24.42 1.33
N ALA A 201 -42.82 23.58 1.01
CA ALA A 201 -42.67 22.13 0.93
C ALA A 201 -42.17 21.69 -0.45
N HIS A 202 -41.08 20.93 -0.46
CA HIS A 202 -40.41 20.40 -1.65
C HIS A 202 -40.33 18.89 -1.59
N ARG A 203 -40.44 18.24 -2.75
CA ARG A 203 -40.14 16.82 -2.88
C ARG A 203 -38.85 16.67 -3.69
N VAL A 204 -37.77 16.39 -2.97
CA VAL A 204 -36.46 16.11 -3.57
C VAL A 204 -36.42 14.67 -4.06
N THR A 205 -36.11 14.50 -5.34
CA THR A 205 -35.99 13.20 -5.98
C THR A 205 -34.72 13.15 -6.81
N LEU A 206 -34.30 11.93 -7.17
CA LEU A 206 -33.32 11.71 -8.22
C LEU A 206 -33.93 11.81 -9.63
N ASP A 207 -35.07 12.49 -9.79
CA ASP A 207 -35.62 12.75 -11.12
C ASP A 207 -34.86 13.93 -11.76
N PRO A 208 -34.32 13.80 -12.98
CA PRO A 208 -33.76 14.94 -13.71
C PRO A 208 -34.68 16.17 -13.74
N ALA A 209 -36.00 15.97 -13.78
CA ALA A 209 -36.99 17.04 -13.74
C ALA A 209 -36.91 17.89 -12.48
N PHE A 210 -36.47 17.33 -11.34
CA PHE A 210 -36.29 18.07 -10.10
C PHE A 210 -35.22 19.16 -10.24
N VAL A 211 -34.16 18.94 -11.02
CA VAL A 211 -33.08 19.92 -11.25
C VAL A 211 -33.38 20.81 -12.47
N ALA A 212 -34.25 20.36 -13.39
CA ALA A 212 -34.57 21.09 -14.62
C ALA A 212 -35.25 22.46 -14.42
N ASP A 213 -35.88 22.70 -13.26
CA ASP A 213 -36.43 24.02 -12.89
C ASP A 213 -35.37 25.00 -12.35
N ALA A 214 -34.12 24.57 -12.13
CA ALA A 214 -33.04 25.50 -11.85
C ALA A 214 -32.70 26.27 -13.14
N PRO A 215 -32.32 27.57 -13.07
CA PRO A 215 -31.85 28.29 -14.25
C PRO A 215 -30.67 27.51 -14.85
N VAL A 216 -30.96 26.89 -15.99
CA VAL A 216 -30.04 26.06 -16.75
C VAL A 216 -28.87 26.94 -17.18
N ASP A 217 -27.64 26.55 -16.82
CA ASP A 217 -26.42 27.04 -17.48
C ASP A 217 -26.63 26.82 -18.99
N PRO A 218 -26.75 27.88 -19.81
CA PRO A 218 -27.39 27.87 -21.13
C PRO A 218 -26.47 27.30 -22.21
N LYS A 219 -25.92 26.12 -21.97
CA LYS A 219 -25.10 25.41 -22.93
C LYS A 219 -26.02 24.56 -23.78
N GLY A 220 -26.03 24.82 -25.09
CA GLY A 220 -26.83 24.06 -26.04
C GLY A 220 -26.53 22.56 -25.98
N PHE A 221 -27.50 21.74 -26.37
CA PHE A 221 -27.39 20.27 -26.39
C PHE A 221 -26.06 19.79 -27.00
N GLU A 222 -25.63 20.40 -28.11
CA GLU A 222 -24.39 20.02 -28.82
C GLU A 222 -23.14 20.18 -27.94
N GLU A 223 -23.07 21.24 -27.14
CA GLU A 223 -21.94 21.48 -26.23
C GLU A 223 -21.94 20.46 -25.09
N LEU A 224 -23.11 20.17 -24.51
CA LEU A 224 -23.25 19.17 -23.45
C LEU A 224 -22.81 17.79 -23.93
N LEU A 225 -23.28 17.38 -25.12
CA LEU A 225 -22.90 16.12 -25.71
C LEU A 225 -21.39 16.10 -26.03
N ALA A 226 -20.85 17.13 -26.68
CA ALA A 226 -19.43 17.19 -27.05
C ALA A 226 -18.51 17.14 -25.83
N ARG A 227 -18.84 17.88 -24.76
CA ARG A 227 -18.06 17.87 -23.51
C ARG A 227 -18.18 16.53 -22.79
N GLY A 228 -19.38 15.95 -22.72
CA GLY A 228 -19.58 14.63 -22.11
C GLY A 228 -18.79 13.54 -22.83
N MET A 229 -18.80 13.57 -24.17
CA MET A 229 -18.01 12.67 -25.02
C MET A 229 -16.50 12.88 -24.86
N THR A 230 -16.05 14.12 -24.78
CA THR A 230 -14.64 14.46 -24.53
C THR A 230 -14.17 13.99 -23.16
N ALA A 231 -15.00 14.17 -22.13
CA ALA A 231 -14.70 13.69 -20.78
C ALA A 231 -14.65 12.15 -20.75
N PHE A 232 -15.56 11.48 -21.45
CA PHE A 232 -15.58 10.03 -21.58
C PHE A 232 -14.32 9.50 -22.27
N SER A 233 -13.89 10.11 -23.38
CA SER A 233 -12.75 9.65 -24.17
C SER A 233 -11.38 9.92 -23.53
N LYS A 234 -11.24 11.02 -22.77
CA LYS A 234 -9.99 11.37 -22.07
C LYS A 234 -9.71 10.49 -20.84
N SER A 235 -10.72 9.78 -20.35
CA SER A 235 -10.59 9.01 -19.13
C SER A 235 -9.88 7.67 -19.37
N ARG A 236 -8.56 7.61 -19.11
CA ARG A 236 -7.79 6.35 -19.12
C ARG A 236 -8.08 5.44 -17.92
N ASP A 237 -8.57 5.99 -16.81
CA ASP A 237 -8.98 5.26 -15.61
C ASP A 237 -10.51 5.31 -15.46
N ALA A 238 -11.15 4.15 -15.31
CA ALA A 238 -12.60 4.02 -15.10
C ALA A 238 -13.11 4.78 -13.86
N ARG A 239 -12.23 5.12 -12.90
CA ARG A 239 -12.57 5.78 -11.62
C ARG A 239 -12.16 7.26 -11.52
N SER A 240 -11.80 7.89 -12.64
CA SER A 240 -11.35 9.29 -12.63
C SER A 240 -12.50 10.29 -12.40
N ALA A 241 -12.17 11.48 -11.91
CA ALA A 241 -13.10 12.62 -11.85
C ALA A 241 -13.70 12.96 -13.23
N SER A 242 -12.96 12.72 -14.32
CA SER A 242 -13.48 12.89 -15.69
C SER A 242 -14.60 11.91 -16.05
N MET A 243 -14.62 10.70 -15.50
CA MET A 243 -15.71 9.75 -15.79
C MET A 243 -17.01 10.13 -15.07
N ALA A 244 -16.92 10.67 -13.85
CA ALA A 244 -18.08 11.23 -13.15
C ALA A 244 -18.64 12.46 -13.88
N GLU A 245 -17.77 13.33 -14.36
CA GLU A 245 -18.16 14.49 -15.18
C GLU A 245 -18.80 14.05 -16.50
N ALA A 246 -18.26 13.01 -17.16
CA ALA A 246 -18.84 12.43 -18.36
C ALA A 246 -20.27 11.93 -18.10
N ALA A 247 -20.49 11.14 -17.05
CA ALA A 247 -21.82 10.64 -16.68
C ALA A 247 -22.82 11.80 -16.46
N ARG A 248 -22.40 12.85 -15.75
CA ARG A 248 -23.24 14.02 -15.49
C ARG A 248 -23.65 14.75 -16.77
N LEU A 249 -22.67 15.10 -17.61
CA LEU A 249 -22.91 15.83 -18.86
C LEU A 249 -23.75 15.02 -19.85
N LEU A 250 -23.51 13.71 -19.96
CA LEU A 250 -24.26 12.82 -20.83
C LEU A 250 -25.70 12.60 -20.34
N ALA A 251 -25.92 12.60 -19.02
CA ALA A 251 -27.27 12.58 -18.45
C ALA A 251 -28.06 13.86 -18.78
N TRP A 252 -27.41 15.01 -18.78
CA TRP A 252 -28.03 16.27 -19.22
C TRP A 252 -28.32 16.28 -20.71
N ALA A 253 -27.35 15.90 -21.55
CA ALA A 253 -27.55 15.81 -22.99
C ALA A 253 -28.70 14.84 -23.36
N ALA A 254 -28.79 13.71 -22.67
CA ALA A 254 -29.84 12.71 -22.88
C ALA A 254 -31.27 13.19 -22.57
N ASN A 255 -31.41 14.22 -21.73
CA ASN A 255 -32.70 14.78 -21.30
C ASN A 255 -32.92 16.20 -21.84
N HIS A 256 -32.03 16.70 -22.70
CA HIS A 256 -32.16 18.04 -23.24
C HIS A 256 -33.35 18.15 -24.20
N ARG A 257 -34.12 19.24 -24.10
CA ARG A 257 -35.36 19.46 -24.88
C ARG A 257 -35.13 19.52 -26.40
N GLU A 258 -33.99 20.08 -26.80
CA GLU A 258 -33.59 20.24 -28.22
C GLU A 258 -32.87 19.01 -28.79
N ALA A 259 -32.58 17.99 -27.97
CA ALA A 259 -31.92 16.79 -28.46
C ALA A 259 -32.86 16.00 -29.38
N SER A 260 -32.41 15.69 -30.60
CA SER A 260 -33.11 14.76 -31.47
C SER A 260 -33.18 13.36 -30.85
N ASP A 261 -34.07 12.48 -31.32
CA ASP A 261 -34.15 11.12 -30.77
C ASP A 261 -32.86 10.32 -30.99
N ARG A 262 -32.18 10.56 -32.12
CA ARG A 262 -30.87 10.00 -32.42
C ARG A 262 -29.83 10.46 -31.38
N ASP A 263 -29.87 11.72 -31.03
CA ASP A 263 -28.96 12.35 -30.09
C ASP A 263 -29.20 11.91 -28.65
N ARG A 264 -30.46 11.84 -28.22
CA ARG A 264 -30.85 11.28 -26.93
C ARG A 264 -30.38 9.83 -26.80
N ASN A 265 -30.61 9.03 -27.85
CA ASN A 265 -30.09 7.66 -27.91
C ASN A 265 -28.55 7.65 -27.79
N HIS A 266 -27.85 8.53 -28.51
CA HIS A 266 -26.40 8.63 -28.46
C HIS A 266 -25.88 8.95 -27.05
N ALA A 267 -26.43 9.99 -26.41
CA ALA A 267 -26.07 10.39 -25.06
C ALA A 267 -26.36 9.28 -24.02
N ARG A 268 -27.53 8.63 -24.10
CA ARG A 268 -27.92 7.53 -23.19
C ARG A 268 -26.97 6.33 -23.28
N PHE A 269 -26.51 5.99 -24.48
CA PHE A 269 -25.55 4.90 -24.66
C PHE A 269 -24.23 5.16 -23.90
N TYR A 270 -23.65 6.35 -24.07
CA TYR A 270 -22.40 6.70 -23.38
C TYR A 270 -22.60 6.93 -21.89
N LEU A 271 -23.77 7.42 -21.46
CA LEU A 271 -24.14 7.51 -20.05
C LEU A 271 -24.07 6.13 -19.38
N VAL A 272 -24.65 5.10 -20.00
CA VAL A 272 -24.58 3.71 -19.49
C VAL A 272 -23.14 3.28 -19.27
N CYS A 273 -22.26 3.57 -20.23
CA CYS A 273 -20.85 3.22 -20.15
C CYS A 273 -20.13 3.99 -19.02
N ALA A 274 -20.42 5.28 -18.87
CA ALA A 274 -19.84 6.13 -17.83
C ALA A 274 -20.29 5.69 -16.42
N LEU A 275 -21.57 5.36 -16.24
CA LEU A 275 -22.11 4.85 -14.97
C LEU A 275 -21.47 3.52 -14.58
N ALA A 276 -21.31 2.60 -15.54
CA ALA A 276 -20.64 1.32 -15.29
C ALA A 276 -19.18 1.53 -14.84
N ASN A 277 -18.46 2.48 -15.44
CA ASN A 277 -17.06 2.77 -15.10
C ASN A 277 -16.91 3.43 -13.72
N THR A 278 -17.82 4.35 -13.35
CA THR A 278 -17.84 5.00 -12.02
C THR A 278 -18.35 4.13 -10.87
N ASN A 279 -18.60 2.83 -11.12
CA ASN A 279 -19.12 1.87 -10.12
C ASN A 279 -20.52 2.21 -9.56
N GLN A 280 -21.32 2.99 -10.30
CA GLN A 280 -22.73 3.23 -9.98
C GLN A 280 -23.60 2.11 -10.55
N LEU A 281 -23.43 0.90 -10.00
CA LEU A 281 -23.89 -0.35 -10.63
C LEU A 281 -25.42 -0.44 -10.80
N ASP A 282 -26.21 0.01 -9.82
CA ASP A 282 -27.68 -0.02 -9.93
C ASP A 282 -28.21 0.95 -10.99
N ALA A 283 -27.63 2.16 -11.06
CA ALA A 283 -27.95 3.15 -12.09
C ALA A 283 -27.54 2.63 -13.48
N ALA A 284 -26.32 2.10 -13.61
CA ALA A 284 -25.85 1.49 -14.85
C ALA A 284 -26.75 0.33 -15.29
N HIS A 285 -27.16 -0.54 -14.37
CA HIS A 285 -28.06 -1.67 -14.66
C HIS A 285 -29.43 -1.22 -15.14
N THR A 286 -30.01 -0.19 -14.49
CA THR A 286 -31.30 0.38 -14.88
C THR A 286 -31.22 1.03 -16.25
N SER A 287 -30.20 1.87 -16.47
CA SER A 287 -30.01 2.59 -17.73
C SER A 287 -29.71 1.65 -18.90
N VAL A 288 -28.88 0.60 -18.71
CA VAL A 288 -28.58 -0.34 -19.81
C VAL A 288 -29.80 -1.16 -20.21
N ARG A 289 -30.62 -1.57 -19.24
CA ARG A 289 -31.87 -2.29 -19.52
C ARG A 289 -32.87 -1.42 -20.27
N GLN A 290 -33.02 -0.16 -19.87
CA GLN A 290 -33.89 0.78 -20.59
C GLN A 290 -33.37 1.00 -22.02
N TRP A 291 -32.07 1.25 -22.17
CA TRP A 291 -31.46 1.48 -23.48
C TRP A 291 -31.62 0.29 -24.43
N LEU A 292 -31.40 -0.94 -23.94
CA LEU A 292 -31.57 -2.18 -24.73
C LEU A 292 -33.02 -2.42 -25.17
N ARG A 293 -34.00 -2.02 -24.35
CA ARG A 293 -35.43 -2.09 -24.72
C ARG A 293 -35.79 -1.07 -25.79
N ASP A 294 -35.31 0.17 -25.64
CA ASP A 294 -35.65 1.27 -26.54
C ASP A 294 -34.93 1.16 -27.90
N ASN A 295 -33.81 0.42 -27.95
CA ASN A 295 -32.93 0.37 -29.12
C ASN A 295 -32.61 -1.08 -29.55
N PRO A 296 -33.62 -1.91 -29.86
CA PRO A 296 -33.42 -3.34 -30.15
C PRO A 296 -32.62 -3.60 -31.43
N THR A 297 -32.55 -2.64 -32.35
CA THR A 297 -31.86 -2.75 -33.65
C THR A 297 -30.62 -1.87 -33.78
N ASP A 298 -30.22 -1.15 -32.72
CA ASP A 298 -29.05 -0.27 -32.78
C ASP A 298 -27.76 -1.10 -32.89
N ARG A 299 -26.86 -0.69 -33.77
CA ARG A 299 -25.56 -1.36 -34.00
C ARG A 299 -24.69 -1.51 -32.75
N ARG A 300 -24.95 -0.71 -31.70
CA ARG A 300 -24.23 -0.76 -30.43
C ARG A 300 -24.83 -1.73 -29.41
N ARG A 301 -25.88 -2.47 -29.79
CA ARG A 301 -26.54 -3.46 -28.94
C ARG A 301 -25.59 -4.52 -28.39
N SER A 302 -24.65 -5.03 -29.18
CA SER A 302 -23.64 -5.97 -28.71
C SER A 302 -22.83 -5.40 -27.54
N TYR A 303 -22.42 -4.13 -27.65
CA TYR A 303 -21.67 -3.43 -26.60
C TYR A 303 -22.52 -3.19 -25.36
N ALA A 304 -23.77 -2.77 -25.51
CA ALA A 304 -24.68 -2.58 -24.39
C ALA A 304 -24.96 -3.90 -23.63
N LEU A 305 -25.13 -5.01 -24.33
CA LEU A 305 -25.25 -6.35 -23.73
C LEU A 305 -23.97 -6.73 -22.96
N MET A 306 -22.77 -6.48 -23.51
CA MET A 306 -21.51 -6.68 -22.78
C MET A 306 -21.42 -5.83 -21.51
N VAL A 307 -21.82 -4.56 -21.56
CA VAL A 307 -21.87 -3.70 -20.37
C VAL A 307 -22.86 -4.26 -19.34
N GLN A 308 -24.04 -4.75 -19.77
CA GLN A 308 -25.01 -5.39 -18.88
C GLN A 308 -24.42 -6.63 -18.19
N VAL A 309 -23.74 -7.50 -18.94
CA VAL A 309 -23.02 -8.67 -18.42
C VAL A 309 -22.00 -8.24 -17.35
N SER A 310 -21.16 -7.24 -17.64
CA SER A 310 -20.16 -6.74 -16.70
C SER A 310 -20.76 -6.11 -15.44
N VAL A 311 -21.85 -5.34 -15.58
CA VAL A 311 -22.53 -4.72 -14.43
C VAL A 311 -23.15 -5.80 -13.54
N LEU A 312 -23.87 -6.76 -14.11
CA LEU A 312 -24.44 -7.88 -13.37
C LEU A 312 -23.36 -8.72 -12.67
N ALA A 313 -22.18 -8.88 -13.28
CA ALA A 313 -20.98 -9.49 -12.67
C ALA A 313 -20.63 -8.87 -11.33
N ARG A 314 -20.44 -7.54 -11.38
CA ARG A 314 -19.92 -6.75 -10.28
C ARG A 314 -20.94 -6.61 -9.16
N MET A 315 -22.23 -6.76 -9.51
CA MET A 315 -23.33 -6.86 -8.55
C MET A 315 -23.49 -8.27 -7.95
N GLY A 316 -22.71 -9.27 -8.37
CA GLY A 316 -22.85 -10.66 -7.92
C GLY A 316 -24.07 -11.40 -8.49
N LYS A 317 -24.74 -10.84 -9.50
CA LYS A 317 -25.94 -11.42 -10.14
C LYS A 317 -25.58 -12.36 -11.29
N PHE A 318 -24.78 -13.38 -11.00
CA PHE A 318 -24.13 -14.23 -12.02
C PHE A 318 -25.09 -14.95 -12.96
N GLU A 319 -26.25 -15.43 -12.47
CA GLU A 319 -27.25 -16.08 -13.33
C GLU A 319 -27.82 -15.10 -14.37
N SER A 320 -28.22 -13.90 -13.93
CA SER A 320 -28.68 -12.85 -14.84
C SER A 320 -27.58 -12.45 -15.82
N ALA A 321 -26.33 -12.39 -15.35
CA ALA A 321 -25.20 -12.07 -16.19
C ALA A 321 -24.95 -13.14 -17.27
N ARG A 322 -25.14 -14.43 -16.94
CA ARG A 322 -25.09 -15.55 -17.88
C ARG A 322 -26.22 -15.50 -18.91
N VAL A 323 -27.45 -15.14 -18.50
CA VAL A 323 -28.57 -14.94 -19.44
C VAL A 323 -28.24 -13.85 -20.46
N SER A 324 -27.75 -12.69 -20.01
CA SER A 324 -27.32 -11.61 -20.92
C SER A 324 -26.13 -12.01 -21.80
N ALA A 325 -25.21 -12.84 -21.30
CA ALA A 325 -24.09 -13.36 -22.08
C ALA A 325 -24.56 -14.31 -23.19
N GLN A 326 -25.53 -15.18 -22.89
CA GLN A 326 -26.15 -16.06 -23.88
C GLN A 326 -26.92 -15.26 -24.93
N GLU A 327 -27.64 -14.22 -24.53
CA GLU A 327 -28.30 -13.29 -25.45
C GLU A 327 -27.30 -12.63 -26.40
N LEU A 328 -26.20 -12.10 -25.88
CA LEU A 328 -25.10 -11.53 -26.67
C LEU A 328 -24.50 -12.53 -27.67
N LYS A 329 -24.20 -13.75 -27.22
CA LYS A 329 -23.63 -14.79 -28.09
C LYS A 329 -24.61 -15.27 -29.15
N ARG A 330 -25.91 -15.30 -28.84
CA ARG A 330 -26.95 -15.70 -29.80
C ARG A 330 -27.16 -14.64 -30.87
N GLU A 331 -27.22 -13.37 -30.47
CA GLU A 331 -27.52 -12.25 -31.38
C GLU A 331 -26.29 -11.75 -32.14
N HIS A 332 -25.10 -11.87 -31.53
CA HIS A 332 -23.84 -11.36 -32.06
C HIS A 332 -22.69 -12.35 -31.86
N PRO A 333 -22.79 -13.61 -32.36
CA PRO A 333 -21.83 -14.68 -32.08
C PRO A 333 -20.38 -14.36 -32.48
N ASN A 334 -20.21 -13.54 -33.52
CA ASN A 334 -18.90 -13.19 -34.09
C ASN A 334 -18.40 -11.80 -33.64
N SER A 335 -19.02 -11.20 -32.63
CA SER A 335 -18.63 -9.88 -32.14
C SER A 335 -17.43 -9.96 -31.17
N ASN A 336 -16.61 -8.89 -31.14
CA ASN A 336 -15.55 -8.74 -30.15
C ASN A 336 -16.12 -8.76 -28.72
N GLU A 337 -17.33 -8.25 -28.54
CA GLU A 337 -18.07 -8.27 -27.29
C GLU A 337 -18.39 -9.69 -26.83
N ALA A 338 -18.87 -10.56 -27.73
CA ALA A 338 -19.14 -11.96 -27.41
C ALA A 338 -17.86 -12.70 -26.99
N ALA A 339 -16.74 -12.44 -27.67
CA ALA A 339 -15.44 -13.01 -27.29
C ALA A 339 -14.97 -12.52 -25.90
N ARG A 340 -15.11 -11.22 -25.60
CA ARG A 340 -14.78 -10.65 -24.28
C ARG A 340 -15.66 -11.21 -23.16
N VAL A 341 -16.96 -11.37 -23.42
CA VAL A 341 -17.89 -11.97 -22.46
C VAL A 341 -17.58 -13.44 -22.20
N ALA A 342 -17.11 -14.20 -23.19
CA ALA A 342 -16.67 -15.58 -22.95
C ALA A 342 -15.50 -15.66 -21.95
N VAL A 343 -14.56 -14.70 -21.98
CA VAL A 343 -13.47 -14.59 -21.01
C VAL A 343 -14.00 -14.23 -19.62
N LEU A 344 -14.88 -13.22 -19.52
CA LEU A 344 -15.55 -12.87 -18.26
C LEU A 344 -16.34 -14.04 -17.68
N GLU A 345 -16.98 -14.83 -18.55
CA GLU A 345 -17.75 -15.98 -18.13
C GLU A 345 -16.89 -17.08 -17.50
N LYS A 346 -15.71 -17.32 -18.06
CA LYS A 346 -14.72 -18.25 -17.49
C LYS A 346 -14.26 -17.77 -16.11
N ALA A 347 -14.01 -16.46 -15.96
CA ALA A 347 -13.51 -15.87 -14.72
C ALA A 347 -14.48 -16.03 -13.52
N TRP A 348 -15.80 -15.93 -13.73
CA TRP A 348 -16.77 -16.08 -12.63
C TRP A 348 -17.38 -17.50 -12.51
N SER A 349 -17.22 -18.36 -13.50
CA SER A 349 -17.80 -19.72 -13.48
C SER A 349 -16.86 -20.69 -12.78
N GLY A 350 -15.56 -20.38 -12.75
CA GLY A 350 -14.58 -21.02 -11.87
C GLY A 350 -14.80 -20.73 -10.38
N SER A 351 -15.63 -19.75 -10.03
CA SER A 351 -16.00 -19.40 -8.65
C SER A 351 -17.08 -20.30 -8.07
N GLY A 352 -17.36 -21.46 -8.68
CA GLY A 352 -18.34 -22.41 -8.21
C GLY A 352 -18.21 -22.61 -6.69
N VAL A 353 -19.28 -22.29 -5.97
CA VAL A 353 -19.45 -22.70 -4.57
C VAL A 353 -19.29 -24.21 -4.58
N VAL A 354 -18.10 -24.67 -4.17
CA VAL A 354 -17.81 -26.08 -3.98
C VAL A 354 -18.69 -26.53 -2.83
N SER A 355 -19.85 -27.11 -3.17
CA SER A 355 -20.49 -28.09 -2.32
C SER A 355 -19.44 -29.14 -2.00
N ARG A 356 -19.08 -29.23 -0.71
CA ARG A 356 -18.11 -30.18 -0.17
C ARG A 356 -18.52 -31.61 -0.56
N ALA A 357 -17.93 -32.11 -1.64
CA ALA A 357 -17.61 -33.52 -1.78
C ALA A 357 -16.16 -33.70 -1.31
N ALA A 358 -15.93 -34.58 -0.34
CA ALA A 358 -14.60 -34.99 0.06
C ALA A 358 -13.99 -35.88 -1.04
N PRO A 359 -12.80 -35.51 -1.55
CA PRO A 359 -11.78 -36.54 -1.69
C PRO A 359 -10.38 -36.03 -1.30
N GLY A 360 -9.74 -36.77 -0.38
CA GLY A 360 -8.38 -37.32 -0.49
C GLY A 360 -7.20 -36.46 -0.95
N THR A 361 -7.29 -35.13 -1.00
CA THR A 361 -6.16 -34.25 -1.32
C THR A 361 -5.42 -33.93 -0.03
N SER A 362 -4.14 -34.32 0.00
CA SER A 362 -3.14 -33.84 0.95
C SER A 362 -3.02 -32.32 0.83
N THR A 363 -3.96 -31.60 1.44
CA THR A 363 -3.69 -30.25 1.95
C THR A 363 -2.43 -30.40 2.79
N LEU A 364 -1.37 -29.62 2.49
CA LEU A 364 -0.14 -29.54 3.27
C LEU A 364 -0.47 -29.59 4.77
N ARG A 365 -0.46 -30.79 5.36
CA ARG A 365 -0.64 -30.99 6.80
C ARG A 365 0.69 -30.59 7.41
N ALA A 366 0.92 -29.29 7.49
CA ALA A 366 1.99 -28.74 8.32
C ALA A 366 1.60 -28.95 9.78
N ARG A 367 1.88 -30.16 10.31
CA ARG A 367 2.33 -30.36 11.69
C ARG A 367 3.24 -31.58 11.77
N PRO A 368 4.52 -31.49 11.39
CA PRO A 368 5.54 -32.17 12.16
C PRO A 368 5.57 -31.52 13.55
N GLY A 369 5.69 -32.32 14.60
CA GLY A 369 5.76 -31.83 15.99
C GLY A 369 6.81 -30.73 16.14
N ALA A 370 6.64 -29.87 17.13
CA ALA A 370 7.67 -28.89 17.50
C ALA A 370 8.94 -29.67 17.89
N VAL A 371 9.81 -29.91 16.91
CA VAL A 371 11.20 -30.27 17.19
C VAL A 371 11.73 -29.04 17.93
N SER A 372 12.14 -29.22 19.19
CA SER A 372 12.73 -28.13 19.96
C SER A 372 14.10 -27.83 19.35
N GLY A 373 14.14 -27.01 18.30
CA GLY A 373 15.41 -26.49 17.79
C GLY A 373 16.13 -25.74 18.90
N GLY A 374 17.46 -25.77 18.87
CA GLY A 374 18.27 -25.13 19.89
C GLY A 374 17.99 -23.62 19.95
N TYR A 375 18.10 -23.03 21.14
CA TYR A 375 17.98 -21.59 21.31
C TYR A 375 19.25 -21.06 21.97
N LEU A 376 19.76 -19.92 21.51
CA LEU A 376 20.93 -19.28 22.09
C LEU A 376 20.64 -17.82 22.41
N VAL A 377 21.02 -17.37 23.61
CA VAL A 377 21.03 -15.95 23.95
C VAL A 377 22.46 -15.43 23.93
N VAL A 378 22.69 -14.34 23.20
CA VAL A 378 24.01 -13.70 23.11
C VAL A 378 23.93 -12.34 23.81
N ALA A 379 24.72 -12.16 24.87
CA ALA A 379 24.94 -10.88 25.52
C ALA A 379 26.01 -10.11 24.75
N THR A 380 25.59 -9.20 23.86
CA THR A 380 26.45 -8.53 22.87
C THR A 380 26.94 -7.18 23.39
N ALA A 381 28.27 -7.04 23.53
CA ALA A 381 28.96 -5.85 24.02
C ALA A 381 28.46 -5.36 25.41
N LEU A 382 27.96 -6.30 26.23
CA LEU A 382 27.52 -6.02 27.59
C LEU A 382 28.69 -6.20 28.56
N ASP A 383 28.86 -5.23 29.45
CA ASP A 383 29.94 -5.17 30.43
C ASP A 383 29.30 -5.21 31.82
N PRO A 384 29.50 -6.28 32.61
CA PRO A 384 28.90 -6.40 33.94
C PRO A 384 29.38 -5.31 34.92
N LYS A 385 30.44 -4.57 34.59
CA LYS A 385 30.95 -3.45 35.41
C LYS A 385 30.23 -2.12 35.12
N ARG A 386 29.53 -2.00 34.00
CA ARG A 386 28.78 -0.80 33.60
C ARG A 386 27.35 -0.86 34.15
N PRO A 387 26.94 0.01 35.08
CA PRO A 387 25.59 -0.02 35.67
C PRO A 387 24.46 0.03 34.64
N GLU A 388 24.65 0.78 33.55
CA GLU A 388 23.70 0.90 32.44
C GLU A 388 23.49 -0.42 31.67
N HIS A 389 24.42 -1.38 31.77
CA HIS A 389 24.33 -2.70 31.13
C HIS A 389 23.66 -3.76 32.02
N ALA A 390 23.48 -3.48 33.32
CA ALA A 390 22.96 -4.45 34.28
C ALA A 390 21.55 -4.96 33.91
N ASP A 391 20.67 -4.06 33.44
CA ASP A 391 19.31 -4.42 33.04
C ASP A 391 19.27 -5.24 31.76
N TYR A 392 20.13 -4.95 30.79
CA TYR A 392 20.29 -5.75 29.57
C TYR A 392 20.79 -7.16 29.90
N LEU A 393 21.81 -7.28 30.75
CA LEU A 393 22.29 -8.57 31.25
C LEU A 393 21.19 -9.35 32.00
N SER A 394 20.38 -8.65 32.80
CA SER A 394 19.23 -9.27 33.47
C SER A 394 18.20 -9.78 32.46
N VAL A 395 17.92 -9.06 31.37
CA VAL A 395 16.99 -9.50 30.33
C VAL A 395 17.56 -10.70 29.57
N ALA A 396 18.85 -10.70 29.22
CA ALA A 396 19.51 -11.84 28.59
C ALA A 396 19.35 -13.12 29.42
N LYS A 397 19.64 -13.04 30.74
CA LYS A 397 19.45 -14.18 31.66
C LYS A 397 17.99 -14.64 31.74
N ARG A 398 17.03 -13.72 31.75
CA ARG A 398 15.60 -14.05 31.79
C ARG A 398 15.10 -14.69 30.50
N ALA A 399 15.57 -14.23 29.35
CA ALA A 399 15.25 -14.81 28.06
C ALA A 399 15.84 -16.22 27.94
N ALA A 400 17.09 -16.40 28.36
CA ALA A 400 17.74 -17.71 28.38
C ALA A 400 16.98 -18.69 29.29
N ALA A 401 16.61 -18.27 30.50
CA ALA A 401 15.81 -19.10 31.40
C ALA A 401 14.41 -19.44 30.83
N PHE A 402 13.78 -18.51 30.10
CA PHE A 402 12.46 -18.73 29.50
C PHE A 402 12.51 -19.74 28.34
N HIS A 403 13.59 -19.74 27.56
CA HIS A 403 13.79 -20.64 26.42
C HIS A 403 14.65 -21.87 26.74
N HIS A 404 14.95 -22.10 28.02
CA HIS A 404 15.87 -23.18 28.45
C HIS A 404 17.21 -23.17 27.71
N ALA A 405 17.74 -21.97 27.46
CA ALA A 405 18.95 -21.70 26.70
C ALA A 405 20.11 -21.25 27.59
N GLU A 406 21.30 -21.21 27.02
CA GLU A 406 22.49 -20.60 27.64
C GLU A 406 22.67 -19.15 27.20
N VAL A 407 23.37 -18.37 28.04
CA VAL A 407 23.85 -17.03 27.69
C VAL A 407 25.32 -17.10 27.31
N VAL A 408 25.66 -16.71 26.09
CA VAL A 408 27.04 -16.51 25.63
C VAL A 408 27.38 -15.03 25.65
N ALA A 409 28.48 -14.66 26.30
CA ALA A 409 29.01 -13.29 26.26
C ALA A 409 29.87 -13.10 25.01
N TRP A 410 29.56 -12.08 24.22
CA TRP A 410 30.29 -11.71 23.01
C TRP A 410 30.55 -10.20 23.01
N ASP A 411 31.72 -9.76 22.56
CA ASP A 411 32.14 -8.36 22.58
C ASP A 411 31.57 -7.52 21.42
N GLY A 412 30.88 -8.17 20.48
CA GLY A 412 30.35 -7.56 19.25
C GLY A 412 31.39 -7.35 18.16
N LYS A 413 32.64 -7.84 18.33
CA LYS A 413 33.76 -7.60 17.40
C LYS A 413 34.42 -8.88 16.93
N ASP A 414 34.64 -9.86 17.82
CA ASP A 414 35.26 -11.13 17.48
C ASP A 414 34.24 -12.07 16.79
N VAL A 415 34.01 -11.81 15.50
CA VAL A 415 33.08 -12.60 14.66
C VAL A 415 33.49 -14.07 14.65
N GLY A 416 34.79 -14.38 14.60
CA GLY A 416 35.29 -15.75 14.53
C GLY A 416 34.92 -16.58 15.77
N ARG A 417 35.02 -15.98 16.97
CA ARG A 417 34.56 -16.61 18.20
C ARG A 417 33.05 -16.88 18.17
N LEU A 418 32.23 -15.91 17.78
CA LEU A 418 30.78 -16.12 17.70
C LEU A 418 30.42 -17.21 16.68
N THR A 419 31.05 -17.21 15.50
CA THR A 419 30.88 -18.28 14.49
C THR A 419 31.18 -19.65 15.08
N LYS A 420 32.27 -19.80 15.84
CA LYS A 420 32.61 -21.07 16.49
C LYS A 420 31.54 -21.53 17.48
N GLU A 421 31.03 -20.61 18.32
CA GLU A 421 29.96 -20.91 19.28
C GLU A 421 28.67 -21.35 18.58
N ILE A 422 28.26 -20.63 17.52
CA ILE A 422 27.08 -20.97 16.73
C ILE A 422 27.25 -22.35 16.08
N ARG A 423 28.38 -22.59 15.42
CA ARG A 423 28.65 -23.88 14.76
C ARG A 423 28.66 -25.06 15.73
N GLN A 424 29.18 -24.85 16.94
CA GLN A 424 29.20 -25.88 17.97
C GLN A 424 27.79 -26.20 18.51
N ARG A 425 26.94 -25.18 18.66
CA ARG A 425 25.64 -25.30 19.32
C ARG A 425 24.48 -25.56 18.35
N LYS A 426 24.64 -25.17 17.08
CA LYS A 426 23.64 -25.23 16.01
C LYS A 426 22.24 -24.76 16.45
N PRO A 427 22.10 -23.55 17.01
CA PRO A 427 20.79 -23.06 17.44
C PRO A 427 19.88 -22.80 16.23
N GLU A 428 18.58 -23.07 16.36
CA GLU A 428 17.54 -22.62 15.42
C GLU A 428 17.29 -21.13 15.54
N ASN A 429 17.33 -20.63 16.78
CA ASN A 429 17.00 -19.27 17.11
C ASN A 429 18.11 -18.63 17.95
N VAL A 430 18.56 -17.45 17.53
CA VAL A 430 19.57 -16.65 18.25
C VAL A 430 18.99 -15.30 18.65
N LEU A 431 19.01 -15.00 19.94
CA LEU A 431 18.57 -13.72 20.47
C LEU A 431 19.75 -12.90 20.97
N LEU A 432 20.06 -11.80 20.29
CA LEU A 432 21.17 -10.91 20.65
C LEU A 432 20.66 -9.75 21.50
N VAL A 433 21.08 -9.67 22.76
CA VAL A 433 20.75 -8.56 23.66
C VAL A 433 21.86 -7.52 23.60
N VAL A 434 21.54 -6.31 23.16
CA VAL A 434 22.53 -5.29 22.78
C VAL A 434 22.10 -3.86 23.18
N PRO A 435 23.02 -3.02 23.67
CA PRO A 435 22.77 -1.58 23.85
C PRO A 435 22.48 -0.87 22.52
N PRO A 436 21.66 0.20 22.51
CA PRO A 436 21.23 0.86 21.27
C PRO A 436 22.36 1.58 20.52
N ASP A 437 23.41 2.00 21.22
CA ASP A 437 24.59 2.67 20.65
C ASP A 437 25.56 1.71 19.95
N VAL A 438 25.46 0.42 20.23
CA VAL A 438 26.27 -0.63 19.62
C VAL A 438 25.62 -1.21 18.35
N LEU A 439 24.29 -1.26 18.30
CA LEU A 439 23.57 -1.82 17.14
C LEU A 439 23.69 -0.88 15.92
N ASP A 440 24.37 -1.37 14.89
CA ASP A 440 24.53 -0.70 13.60
C ASP A 440 24.45 -1.71 12.44
N VAL A 441 24.47 -1.20 11.20
CA VAL A 441 24.41 -2.04 10.00
C VAL A 441 25.59 -3.03 9.91
N ASN A 442 26.77 -2.66 10.39
CA ASN A 442 27.97 -3.50 10.28
C ASN A 442 27.82 -4.72 11.18
N LEU A 443 27.36 -4.50 12.41
CA LEU A 443 27.08 -5.57 13.36
C LEU A 443 25.96 -6.48 12.83
N HIS A 444 24.88 -5.90 12.32
CA HIS A 444 23.78 -6.66 11.72
C HIS A 444 24.25 -7.55 10.56
N ARG A 445 24.96 -6.97 9.59
CA ARG A 445 25.51 -7.68 8.43
C ARG A 445 26.54 -8.74 8.83
N ALA A 446 27.34 -8.50 9.87
CA ALA A 446 28.27 -9.50 10.39
C ALA A 446 27.53 -10.73 10.94
N VAL A 447 26.49 -10.54 11.74
CA VAL A 447 25.66 -11.65 12.26
C VAL A 447 24.90 -12.35 11.14
N PHE A 448 24.36 -11.60 10.18
CA PHE A 448 23.71 -12.19 9.02
C PHE A 448 24.68 -13.06 8.19
N LYS A 449 25.92 -12.62 7.99
CA LYS A 449 26.95 -13.44 7.35
C LYS A 449 27.28 -14.71 8.13
N ILE A 450 27.29 -14.65 9.48
CA ILE A 450 27.38 -15.87 10.29
C ILE A 450 26.16 -16.75 10.00
N ALA A 451 24.97 -16.18 9.96
CA ALA A 451 23.73 -16.91 9.70
C ALA A 451 23.66 -17.57 8.33
N SER A 452 24.44 -17.17 7.33
CA SER A 452 24.43 -17.76 5.98
C SER A 452 25.75 -18.50 5.64
N SER A 453 26.40 -19.10 6.63
CA SER A 453 27.72 -19.73 6.47
C SER A 453 28.02 -20.86 7.46
N GLN A 454 26.98 -21.44 8.08
CA GLN A 454 27.16 -22.60 8.95
C GLN A 454 27.23 -23.90 8.14
N ASP A 455 26.53 -23.98 7.01
CA ASP A 455 26.66 -25.04 6.01
C ASP A 455 26.87 -24.53 4.56
N ASP A 456 26.71 -25.42 3.59
CA ASP A 456 27.01 -25.20 2.17
C ASP A 456 25.78 -24.74 1.37
N ASP A 457 24.57 -24.79 1.93
CA ASP A 457 23.38 -24.36 1.22
C ASP A 457 23.28 -22.81 1.22
N PRO A 458 22.61 -22.22 0.22
CA PRO A 458 22.63 -20.77 0.06
C PRO A 458 21.61 -20.07 0.97
N CYS A 459 21.00 -20.72 1.95
CA CYS A 459 20.01 -20.13 2.84
C CYS A 459 20.64 -19.75 4.19
N ALA A 460 19.89 -19.05 5.04
CA ALA A 460 20.32 -18.86 6.40
C ALA A 460 20.15 -20.16 7.22
N ASP A 461 21.12 -20.50 8.06
CA ASP A 461 21.14 -21.69 8.90
C ASP A 461 20.34 -21.51 10.19
N PHE A 462 20.17 -20.27 10.65
CA PHE A 462 19.41 -19.94 11.86
C PHE A 462 18.71 -18.60 11.73
N ALA A 463 17.59 -18.46 12.43
CA ALA A 463 16.92 -17.18 12.57
C ALA A 463 17.48 -16.40 13.76
N PHE A 464 17.53 -15.07 13.66
CA PHE A 464 17.95 -14.24 14.78
C PHE A 464 17.13 -12.96 14.95
N GLY A 465 17.12 -12.46 16.19
CA GLY A 465 16.47 -11.22 16.55
C GLY A 465 17.31 -10.42 17.55
N TRP A 466 17.07 -9.11 17.60
CA TRP A 466 17.75 -8.20 18.50
C TRP A 466 16.84 -7.80 19.65
N PHE A 467 17.39 -7.76 20.85
CA PHE A 467 16.78 -7.10 21.99
C PHE A 467 17.57 -5.86 22.35
N THR A 468 17.00 -4.72 21.99
CA THR A 468 17.54 -3.39 22.29
C THR A 468 16.40 -2.48 22.73
N ALA A 469 16.74 -1.41 23.43
CA ALA A 469 15.82 -0.36 23.85
C ALA A 469 16.61 0.92 24.10
N ARG A 470 15.93 2.01 24.44
CA ARG A 470 16.62 3.27 24.78
C ARG A 470 17.48 3.15 26.03
N ASP A 471 17.01 2.40 27.03
CA ASP A 471 17.61 2.27 28.35
C ASP A 471 17.19 0.95 29.05
N GLY A 472 17.68 0.76 30.28
CA GLY A 472 17.37 -0.41 31.11
C GLY A 472 15.88 -0.58 31.44
N ILE A 473 15.12 0.50 31.58
CA ILE A 473 13.67 0.44 31.83
C ILE A 473 12.95 -0.04 30.57
N GLY A 474 13.31 0.51 29.42
CA GLY A 474 12.79 0.13 28.11
C GLY A 474 12.98 -1.35 27.82
N ILE A 475 14.19 -1.89 28.04
CA ILE A 475 14.47 -3.30 27.73
C ILE A 475 13.70 -4.26 28.65
N LYS A 476 13.54 -3.92 29.94
CA LYS A 476 12.71 -4.68 30.89
C LYS A 476 11.23 -4.69 30.48
N ARG A 477 10.71 -3.54 30.01
CA ARG A 477 9.33 -3.44 29.50
C ARG A 477 9.14 -4.26 28.23
N LEU A 478 10.07 -4.15 27.29
CA LEU A 478 10.05 -4.92 26.05
C LEU A 478 9.99 -6.42 26.34
N TRP A 479 10.89 -6.95 27.18
CA TRP A 479 10.86 -8.35 27.60
C TRP A 479 9.53 -8.78 28.25
N LYS A 480 8.98 -7.94 29.14
CA LYS A 480 7.68 -8.21 29.78
C LYS A 480 6.56 -8.37 28.75
N ARG A 481 6.52 -7.52 27.73
CA ARG A 481 5.53 -7.58 26.65
C ARG A 481 5.73 -8.82 25.78
N THR A 482 6.97 -9.16 25.43
CA THR A 482 7.29 -10.37 24.65
C THR A 482 6.86 -11.63 25.38
N LYS A 483 7.20 -11.78 26.67
CA LYS A 483 6.75 -12.91 27.49
C LYS A 483 5.23 -13.01 27.54
N ARG A 484 4.53 -11.88 27.71
CA ARG A 484 3.06 -11.83 27.69
C ARG A 484 2.51 -12.29 26.34
N LEU A 485 3.13 -11.90 25.23
CA LEU A 485 2.71 -12.27 23.88
C LEU A 485 2.91 -13.77 23.61
N HIS A 486 4.03 -14.37 24.04
CA HIS A 486 4.20 -15.84 24.03
C HIS A 486 3.09 -16.57 24.79
N GLN A 487 2.72 -16.05 25.97
CA GLN A 487 1.77 -16.72 26.86
C GLN A 487 0.31 -16.54 26.45
N LYS A 488 -0.04 -15.40 25.86
CA LYS A 488 -1.44 -15.00 25.64
C LYS A 488 -1.81 -14.78 24.17
N GLY A 489 -0.83 -14.77 23.26
CA GLY A 489 -1.05 -14.34 21.88
C GLY A 489 -1.33 -12.84 21.76
N LEU A 490 -1.67 -12.41 20.55
CA LEU A 490 -1.95 -11.02 20.24
C LEU A 490 -3.18 -10.53 21.02
N ALA A 491 -3.05 -9.36 21.66
CA ALA A 491 -4.11 -8.77 22.45
C ALA A 491 -5.30 -8.25 21.61
N SER A 492 -5.09 -8.08 20.31
CA SER A 492 -6.06 -7.49 19.39
C SER A 492 -5.95 -8.15 18.02
N ARG A 493 -7.09 -8.36 17.37
CA ARG A 493 -7.17 -8.78 15.96
C ARG A 493 -7.39 -7.60 15.01
N ARG A 494 -7.02 -6.39 15.44
CA ARG A 494 -6.97 -5.21 14.59
C ARG A 494 -5.63 -5.15 13.85
N TRP A 495 -5.69 -5.12 12.53
CA TRP A 495 -4.54 -4.96 11.64
C TRP A 495 -4.67 -3.64 10.90
N ILE A 496 -3.77 -2.70 11.15
CA ILE A 496 -3.83 -1.37 10.53
C ILE A 496 -2.62 -1.16 9.64
N GLY A 497 -2.87 -0.88 8.37
CA GLY A 497 -1.83 -0.45 7.45
C GLY A 497 -1.73 1.07 7.40
N SER A 498 -0.55 1.58 7.10
CA SER A 498 -0.35 2.94 6.63
C SER A 498 0.60 2.93 5.45
N SER A 499 0.26 3.71 4.42
CA SER A 499 1.06 3.84 3.21
C SER A 499 1.10 5.28 2.75
N VAL A 500 2.26 5.71 2.28
CA VAL A 500 2.42 6.97 1.56
C VAL A 500 2.01 6.75 0.10
N ILE A 501 1.17 7.61 -0.46
CA ILE A 501 0.66 7.49 -1.83
C ILE A 501 0.81 8.80 -2.61
N SER A 502 0.91 8.71 -3.93
CA SER A 502 0.97 9.86 -4.84
C SER A 502 -0.26 9.97 -5.75
N GLY A 503 -0.49 11.17 -6.27
CA GLY A 503 -1.56 11.47 -7.23
C GLY A 503 -2.99 11.35 -6.71
N ARG A 504 -3.20 11.24 -5.39
CA ARG A 504 -4.52 11.07 -4.74
C ARG A 504 -4.56 11.79 -3.40
N LYS A 505 -5.76 12.12 -2.91
CA LYS A 505 -5.95 12.67 -1.56
C LYS A 505 -5.76 11.63 -0.47
N SER A 506 -5.41 12.05 0.74
CA SER A 506 -5.31 11.15 1.88
C SER A 506 -6.69 10.59 2.25
N LEU A 507 -6.76 9.30 2.57
CA LEU A 507 -8.00 8.67 3.01
C LEU A 507 -7.79 7.45 3.91
N VAL A 508 -8.86 7.08 4.62
CA VAL A 508 -8.93 5.82 5.37
C VAL A 508 -9.70 4.79 4.54
N ILE A 509 -9.09 3.64 4.28
CA ILE A 509 -9.73 2.53 3.56
C ILE A 509 -10.09 1.43 4.55
N GLY A 510 -11.38 1.17 4.74
CA GLY A 510 -11.85 0.04 5.53
C GLY A 510 -11.70 -1.30 4.80
N GLY A 511 -11.43 -2.37 5.55
CA GLY A 511 -11.53 -3.75 5.04
C GLY A 511 -10.45 -4.15 4.04
N ASN A 512 -9.22 -3.66 4.21
CA ASN A 512 -8.11 -3.92 3.29
C ASN A 512 -6.90 -4.71 3.83
N PRO A 513 -6.98 -5.59 4.86
CA PRO A 513 -5.95 -6.60 5.03
C PRO A 513 -5.92 -7.61 3.88
N SER A 514 -4.81 -8.34 3.69
CA SER A 514 -4.74 -9.39 2.67
C SER A 514 -5.81 -10.47 2.93
N ARG A 515 -6.21 -11.19 1.88
CA ARG A 515 -7.26 -12.23 2.01
C ARG A 515 -6.89 -13.28 3.06
N ALA A 516 -5.61 -13.60 3.18
CA ALA A 516 -5.10 -14.55 4.18
C ALA A 516 -5.23 -14.01 5.61
N VAL A 517 -4.90 -12.74 5.81
CA VAL A 517 -5.10 -12.04 7.09
C VAL A 517 -6.58 -12.03 7.48
N HIS A 518 -7.47 -11.76 6.52
CA HIS A 518 -8.92 -11.87 6.73
C HIS A 518 -9.37 -13.29 7.09
N ALA A 519 -8.79 -14.33 6.50
CA ALA A 519 -9.11 -15.73 6.81
C ALA A 519 -8.78 -16.10 8.28
N LEU A 520 -7.81 -15.42 8.90
CA LEU A 520 -7.50 -15.52 10.33
C LEU A 520 -8.42 -14.68 11.25
N GLY A 521 -9.41 -13.99 10.67
CA GLY A 521 -10.37 -13.16 11.40
C GLY A 521 -9.81 -11.82 11.85
N PHE A 522 -8.69 -11.37 11.26
CA PHE A 522 -8.25 -9.98 11.45
C PHE A 522 -9.18 -9.03 10.68
N LYS A 523 -9.34 -7.84 11.25
CA LYS A 523 -10.07 -6.72 10.66
C LYS A 523 -9.22 -5.48 10.75
N GLY A 524 -9.43 -4.53 9.86
CA GLY A 524 -8.87 -3.20 10.04
C GLY A 524 -8.90 -2.36 8.79
N GLU A 525 -8.11 -1.30 8.84
CA GLU A 525 -8.14 -0.19 7.90
C GLU A 525 -6.74 0.05 7.35
N GLN A 526 -6.65 0.78 6.25
CA GLN A 526 -5.40 1.35 5.77
C GLN A 526 -5.49 2.87 5.77
N LEU A 527 -4.47 3.51 6.35
CA LEU A 527 -4.28 4.96 6.32
C LEU A 527 -3.42 5.29 5.11
N TRP A 528 -4.05 5.81 4.06
CA TRP A 528 -3.35 6.29 2.89
C TRP A 528 -3.04 7.76 3.09
N CYS A 529 -1.77 8.06 3.36
CA CYS A 529 -1.27 9.41 3.55
C CYS A 529 -0.74 9.91 2.21
N ALA A 530 -1.40 10.88 1.61
CA ALA A 530 -0.95 11.42 0.34
C ALA A 530 0.31 12.27 0.49
N GLU A 531 1.02 12.49 -0.60
CA GLU A 531 2.00 13.58 -0.66
C GLU A 531 1.33 14.96 -0.52
N GLU A 532 2.06 15.94 0.03
CA GLU A 532 1.52 17.29 0.28
C GLU A 532 1.11 18.04 -1.00
N SER A 533 1.76 17.75 -2.14
CA SER A 533 1.37 18.25 -3.46
C SER A 533 -0.01 17.73 -3.91
N SER A 534 -0.34 16.48 -3.56
CA SER A 534 -1.62 15.84 -3.87
C SER A 534 -2.71 16.14 -2.81
N ASP A 535 -2.30 16.42 -1.57
CA ASP A 535 -3.19 16.75 -0.46
C ASP A 535 -2.55 17.76 0.51
N PRO A 536 -2.82 19.07 0.33
CA PRO A 536 -2.34 20.10 1.25
C PRO A 536 -2.79 19.90 2.71
N ASP A 537 -3.84 19.10 2.94
CA ASP A 537 -4.37 18.79 4.27
C ASP A 537 -3.74 17.52 4.88
N VAL A 538 -2.74 16.89 4.24
CA VAL A 538 -2.14 15.63 4.72
C VAL A 538 -1.64 15.72 6.16
N ARG A 539 -1.07 16.86 6.58
CA ARG A 539 -0.60 17.05 7.96
C ARG A 539 -1.74 17.02 8.96
N ALA A 540 -2.87 17.64 8.61
CA ALA A 540 -4.10 17.59 9.41
C ALA A 540 -4.71 16.18 9.42
N PHE A 541 -4.67 15.48 8.27
CA PHE A 541 -5.05 14.08 8.16
C PHE A 541 -4.21 13.20 9.10
N VAL A 542 -2.88 13.25 9.02
CA VAL A 542 -1.97 12.48 9.88
C VAL A 542 -2.24 12.78 11.34
N LYS A 543 -2.34 14.05 11.73
CA LYS A 543 -2.63 14.43 13.12
C LYS A 543 -3.93 13.80 13.64
N ARG A 544 -4.96 13.72 12.78
CA ARG A 544 -6.27 13.17 13.12
C ARG A 544 -6.30 11.65 13.12
N GLU A 545 -5.66 11.01 12.14
CA GLU A 545 -5.81 9.57 11.88
C GLU A 545 -4.68 8.72 12.48
N LEU A 546 -3.48 9.27 12.75
CA LEU A 546 -2.37 8.53 13.34
C LEU A 546 -2.74 7.85 14.68
N PRO A 547 -3.54 8.45 15.59
CA PRO A 547 -4.02 7.78 16.79
C PRO A 547 -4.82 6.49 16.53
N ARG A 548 -5.31 6.24 15.31
CA ARG A 548 -6.02 4.98 14.99
C ARG A 548 -5.13 3.74 15.15
N LEU A 549 -3.80 3.91 15.03
CA LEU A 549 -2.83 2.84 15.26
C LEU A 549 -2.90 2.27 16.68
N GLU A 550 -3.42 3.05 17.63
CA GLU A 550 -3.57 2.60 19.02
C GLU A 550 -4.55 1.42 19.15
N GLY A 551 -4.16 0.44 19.95
CA GLY A 551 -4.91 -0.80 20.16
C GLY A 551 -4.92 -1.75 18.94
N ALA A 552 -4.13 -1.48 17.90
CA ALA A 552 -3.84 -2.47 16.87
C ALA A 552 -3.02 -3.62 17.44
N GLY A 553 -3.34 -4.85 17.05
CA GLY A 553 -2.46 -6.00 17.32
C GLY A 553 -1.29 -6.04 16.34
N VAL A 554 -1.53 -5.54 15.14
CA VAL A 554 -0.58 -5.56 14.04
C VAL A 554 -0.63 -4.24 13.28
N ILE A 555 0.54 -3.69 12.98
CA ILE A 555 0.71 -2.44 12.24
C ILE A 555 1.67 -2.69 11.08
N THR A 556 1.30 -2.29 9.86
CA THR A 556 2.20 -2.29 8.69
C THR A 556 2.40 -0.85 8.19
N LEU A 557 3.64 -0.39 8.10
CA LEU A 557 4.00 0.95 7.61
C LEU A 557 4.80 0.82 6.31
N VAL A 558 4.40 1.52 5.26
CA VAL A 558 5.09 1.52 3.96
C VAL A 558 5.22 2.95 3.45
N GLY A 559 6.38 3.30 2.92
CA GLY A 559 6.66 4.62 2.38
C GLY A 559 8.14 4.95 2.50
N ASN A 560 8.54 6.06 1.89
CA ASN A 560 9.88 6.61 2.06
C ASN A 560 10.06 7.10 3.50
N GLY A 561 11.26 6.98 4.03
CA GLY A 561 11.57 7.47 5.36
C GLY A 561 13.02 7.29 5.71
N ASP A 562 13.41 7.98 6.76
CA ASP A 562 14.77 8.01 7.27
C ASP A 562 14.73 7.47 8.72
N PRO A 563 15.84 7.48 9.48
CA PRO A 563 15.83 6.93 10.83
C PRO A 563 15.04 7.79 11.83
N GLN A 564 14.54 8.97 11.43
CA GLN A 564 13.83 9.94 12.26
C GLN A 564 12.32 10.04 11.93
N GLY A 565 11.86 9.54 10.78
CA GLY A 565 10.44 9.59 10.42
C GLY A 565 10.09 8.98 9.06
N ILE A 566 8.79 8.96 8.76
CA ILE A 566 8.22 8.51 7.49
C ILE A 566 7.81 9.75 6.70
N TRP A 567 8.39 9.95 5.52
CA TRP A 567 8.13 11.11 4.68
C TRP A 567 6.79 11.00 3.95
N LEU A 568 6.12 12.14 3.80
CA LEU A 568 4.87 12.30 3.07
C LEU A 568 5.17 12.84 1.66
N PHE A 569 6.14 12.19 0.99
CA PHE A 569 6.47 12.37 -0.42
C PHE A 569 6.86 11.01 -1.01
N ASP A 570 6.73 10.86 -2.32
CA ASP A 570 7.08 9.64 -3.04
C ASP A 570 8.56 9.60 -3.50
N ASP A 571 8.95 8.52 -4.16
CA ASP A 571 10.32 8.30 -4.61
C ASP A 571 10.77 9.27 -5.72
N HIS A 572 9.85 9.99 -6.38
CA HIS A 572 10.22 10.99 -7.37
C HIS A 572 11.07 12.11 -6.78
N ARG A 573 10.86 12.48 -5.51
CA ARG A 573 11.75 13.43 -4.83
C ARG A 573 13.17 12.91 -4.76
N ASN A 574 13.35 11.62 -4.46
CA ASN A 574 14.68 11.01 -4.43
C ASN A 574 15.33 10.93 -5.82
N ALA A 575 14.55 10.81 -6.89
CA ALA A 575 15.04 10.84 -8.27
C ALA A 575 15.43 12.27 -8.73
N ASP A 576 14.77 13.31 -8.21
CA ASP A 576 15.02 14.71 -8.59
C ASP A 576 16.33 15.23 -7.99
N ALA A 577 17.37 15.27 -8.83
CA ALA A 577 18.69 15.78 -8.49
C ALA A 577 18.73 17.22 -7.95
N SER A 578 17.71 18.03 -8.25
CA SER A 578 17.60 19.40 -7.75
C SER A 578 17.23 19.47 -6.26
N THR A 579 16.69 18.38 -5.71
CA THR A 579 16.36 18.25 -4.29
C THR A 579 17.50 17.69 -3.46
N HIS A 580 18.64 17.39 -4.08
CA HIS A 580 19.79 16.78 -3.41
C HIS A 580 20.78 17.82 -2.91
N TRP A 581 21.42 17.56 -1.77
CA TRP A 581 22.52 18.37 -1.21
C TRP A 581 23.72 17.47 -0.85
N PRO A 582 24.96 17.97 -0.71
CA PRO A 582 26.06 17.17 -0.18
C PRO A 582 25.77 16.70 1.25
N PHE A 583 26.10 15.44 1.57
CA PHE A 583 25.91 14.87 2.91
C PHE A 583 26.57 15.74 3.98
N ASP A 584 25.79 16.11 4.98
CA ASP A 584 26.20 16.85 6.15
C ASP A 584 25.42 16.27 7.34
N PRO A 585 26.09 15.68 8.36
CA PRO A 585 25.43 15.15 9.54
C PRO A 585 24.48 16.14 10.22
N ALA A 586 24.78 17.44 10.16
CA ALA A 586 23.93 18.48 10.75
C ALA A 586 22.64 18.75 9.93
N LYS A 587 22.57 18.25 8.70
CA LYS A 587 21.44 18.41 7.78
C LYS A 587 20.59 17.15 7.61
N VAL A 588 20.91 16.05 8.29
CA VAL A 588 20.07 14.85 8.24
C VAL A 588 18.70 15.17 8.82
N GLY A 589 17.66 15.00 7.99
CA GLY A 589 16.28 15.36 8.34
C GLY A 589 16.05 16.87 8.52
N HIS A 590 16.97 17.72 8.07
CA HIS A 590 16.83 19.17 8.13
C HIS A 590 15.87 19.67 7.06
N ASP A 591 14.74 20.23 7.50
CA ASP A 591 13.69 20.75 6.62
C ASP A 591 13.40 22.23 6.92
N PRO A 592 14.29 23.15 6.52
CA PRO A 592 14.18 24.57 6.88
C PRO A 592 13.07 25.29 6.11
N LYS A 593 12.62 24.71 4.99
CA LYS A 593 11.58 25.29 4.12
C LYS A 593 10.21 24.63 4.30
N ASP A 594 10.11 23.66 5.22
CA ASP A 594 8.91 22.84 5.44
C ASP A 594 8.44 22.10 4.17
N GLU A 595 9.40 21.72 3.31
CA GLU A 595 9.16 21.04 2.02
C GLU A 595 9.23 19.51 2.15
N MET A 596 9.54 18.99 3.33
CA MET A 596 9.67 17.57 3.63
C MET A 596 8.70 17.20 4.78
N PRO A 597 7.38 17.23 4.53
CA PRO A 597 6.41 16.75 5.50
C PRO A 597 6.73 15.30 5.91
N ARG A 598 6.68 15.00 7.21
CA ARG A 598 6.84 13.62 7.73
C ARG A 598 6.04 13.34 8.99
N ILE A 599 5.79 12.04 9.20
CA ILE A 599 5.39 11.47 10.48
C ILE A 599 6.65 11.19 11.29
N THR A 600 6.89 12.00 12.32
CA THR A 600 8.13 11.99 13.11
C THR A 600 8.16 10.90 14.18
N ALA A 601 9.38 10.51 14.60
CA ALA A 601 9.60 9.63 15.75
C ALA A 601 8.89 10.13 17.03
N GLU A 602 8.83 11.45 17.26
CA GLU A 602 8.13 12.01 18.42
C GLU A 602 6.62 11.76 18.37
N GLN A 603 5.99 11.89 17.19
CA GLN A 603 4.56 11.59 17.03
C GLN A 603 4.26 10.12 17.32
N PHE A 604 5.08 9.20 16.81
CA PHE A 604 4.93 7.77 17.10
C PHE A 604 5.14 7.44 18.58
N ARG A 605 6.13 8.07 19.23
CA ARG A 605 6.41 7.87 20.66
C ARG A 605 5.23 8.21 21.58
N LYS A 606 4.37 9.14 21.15
CA LYS A 606 3.19 9.57 21.91
C LYS A 606 2.02 8.59 21.81
N LEU A 607 2.07 7.63 20.89
CA LEU A 607 1.03 6.62 20.72
C LEU A 607 1.10 5.55 21.82
N ASN A 608 -0.02 4.89 22.06
CA ASN A 608 -0.08 3.65 22.83
C ASN A 608 -0.12 2.41 21.92
N LEU A 609 1.04 1.81 21.68
CA LEU A 609 1.23 0.62 20.87
C LEU A 609 1.43 -0.65 21.72
N ASP A 610 1.00 -0.68 22.99
CA ASP A 610 1.28 -1.79 23.92
C ASP A 610 0.82 -3.14 23.34
N GLY A 611 1.76 -4.05 23.10
CA GLY A 611 1.45 -5.38 22.59
C GLY A 611 1.43 -5.51 21.06
N ALA A 612 1.57 -4.41 20.31
CA ALA A 612 1.53 -4.46 18.85
C ALA A 612 2.80 -5.10 18.26
N LEU A 613 2.61 -5.82 17.16
CA LEU A 613 3.68 -6.14 16.21
C LEU A 613 3.70 -5.07 15.14
N LEU A 614 4.88 -4.51 14.85
CA LEU A 614 5.02 -3.46 13.86
C LEU A 614 5.98 -3.92 12.75
N TRP A 615 5.47 -3.98 11.53
CA TRP A 615 6.26 -4.14 10.31
C TRP A 615 6.42 -2.81 9.63
N SER A 616 7.65 -2.42 9.34
CA SER A 616 7.94 -1.19 8.59
C SER A 616 8.75 -1.54 7.36
N GLY A 617 8.28 -1.11 6.19
CA GLY A 617 9.00 -1.18 4.93
C GLY A 617 9.89 0.04 4.71
N THR A 618 9.71 1.07 5.54
CA THR A 618 10.44 2.34 5.49
C THR A 618 11.91 2.14 5.79
N CYS A 619 12.77 2.56 4.86
CA CYS A 619 14.23 2.52 4.98
C CYS A 619 14.72 3.13 6.31
N HIS A 620 15.81 2.59 6.86
CA HIS A 620 16.46 3.04 8.10
C HIS A 620 15.58 3.06 9.37
N SER A 621 14.31 2.65 9.31
CA SER A 621 13.39 2.73 10.46
C SER A 621 13.75 1.78 11.62
N GLY A 622 14.73 0.90 11.43
CA GLY A 622 15.36 0.06 12.46
C GLY A 622 16.63 0.64 13.09
N ALA A 623 17.15 1.77 12.62
CA ALA A 623 18.37 2.36 13.17
C ALA A 623 18.13 2.97 14.57
N THR A 624 18.97 2.60 15.53
CA THR A 624 18.83 3.00 16.94
C THR A 624 19.65 4.23 17.33
N HIS A 625 20.87 4.34 16.79
CA HIS A 625 21.80 5.44 17.08
C HIS A 625 22.74 5.68 15.89
N ARG A 626 23.51 4.66 15.51
CA ARG A 626 24.51 4.76 14.44
C ARG A 626 23.87 4.40 13.11
N VAL A 627 23.57 5.41 12.32
CA VAL A 627 22.86 5.30 11.04
C VAL A 627 23.87 5.16 9.92
N PHE A 628 23.71 4.14 9.09
CA PHE A 628 24.50 4.00 7.89
C PHE A 628 23.96 4.89 6.78
N VAL A 629 24.77 5.83 6.32
CA VAL A 629 24.38 6.73 5.25
C VAL A 629 24.93 6.19 3.94
N GLU A 630 24.00 5.83 3.05
CA GLU A 630 24.27 5.35 1.71
C GLU A 630 23.45 6.12 0.67
N GLY A 631 23.67 5.87 -0.62
CA GLY A 631 23.06 6.63 -1.71
C GLY A 631 21.57 6.33 -1.97
N ASP A 632 20.85 5.79 -1.00
CA ASP A 632 19.47 5.30 -1.16
C ASP A 632 18.40 6.39 -0.95
N ILE A 633 18.64 7.34 -0.05
CA ILE A 633 17.69 8.44 0.25
C ILE A 633 18.43 9.77 0.28
N VAL A 634 18.90 10.13 -0.90
CA VAL A 634 19.73 11.31 -1.12
C VAL A 634 19.00 12.60 -0.74
N SER A 635 17.68 12.65 -0.91
CA SER A 635 16.87 13.83 -0.56
C SER A 635 16.62 13.99 0.94
N THR A 636 17.26 13.19 1.81
CA THR A 636 17.13 13.30 3.27
C THR A 636 18.47 13.27 3.98
N PHE A 637 19.41 12.46 3.51
CA PHE A 637 20.78 12.45 4.02
C PHE A 637 21.66 13.47 3.30
N GLY A 638 21.44 13.64 2.00
CA GLY A 638 22.37 14.26 1.07
C GLY A 638 23.24 13.23 0.33
N LYS A 639 23.80 13.65 -0.80
CA LYS A 639 24.76 12.94 -1.63
C LYS A 639 26.03 12.70 -0.85
N THR A 640 26.40 11.44 -0.73
CA THR A 640 27.69 11.06 -0.18
C THR A 640 28.54 10.42 -1.27
N GLU A 641 29.81 10.83 -1.39
CA GLU A 641 30.77 10.18 -2.29
C GLU A 641 31.29 8.85 -1.71
N THR A 642 31.22 8.71 -0.39
CA THR A 642 31.68 7.54 0.37
C THR A 642 30.62 7.12 1.39
N GLN A 643 30.62 5.87 1.83
CA GLN A 643 29.77 5.47 2.94
C GLN A 643 30.11 6.25 4.22
N ALA A 644 29.09 6.67 4.96
CA ALA A 644 29.25 7.42 6.20
C ALA A 644 28.42 6.82 7.34
N ILE A 645 28.77 7.20 8.57
CA ILE A 645 27.95 6.94 9.75
C ILE A 645 27.47 8.28 10.28
N TYR A 646 26.16 8.39 10.50
CA TYR A 646 25.53 9.49 11.22
C TYR A 646 25.18 9.02 12.63
N ASP A 647 25.76 9.66 13.64
CA ASP A 647 25.46 9.40 15.04
C ASP A 647 24.19 10.18 15.46
N MET A 648 23.03 9.57 15.23
CA MET A 648 21.72 10.16 15.51
C MET A 648 21.41 10.09 17.01
N PRO A 649 20.95 11.19 17.66
CA PRO A 649 20.49 11.12 19.04
C PRO A 649 19.42 10.03 19.25
N PRO A 650 19.51 9.14 20.26
CA PRO A 650 18.54 8.06 20.44
C PRO A 650 17.07 8.51 20.59
N LYS A 651 16.85 9.74 21.07
CA LYS A 651 15.51 10.35 21.17
C LYS A 651 14.89 10.68 19.81
N GLU A 652 15.67 10.67 18.73
CA GLU A 652 15.21 10.94 17.38
C GLU A 652 14.99 9.65 16.59
N SER A 653 15.47 8.51 17.10
CA SER A 653 15.26 7.20 16.48
C SER A 653 13.79 6.83 16.40
N LEU A 654 13.32 6.58 15.18
CA LEU A 654 12.00 6.03 14.87
C LEU A 654 11.86 4.62 15.45
N CYS A 655 12.90 3.79 15.34
CA CYS A 655 12.98 2.46 15.95
C CYS A 655 12.70 2.51 17.45
N LEU A 656 13.46 3.32 18.19
CA LEU A 656 13.30 3.43 19.64
C LEU A 656 11.95 4.06 20.00
N ALA A 657 11.45 5.02 19.21
CA ALA A 657 10.11 5.58 19.40
C ALA A 657 9.01 4.52 19.32
N PHE A 658 9.06 3.57 18.37
CA PHE A 658 8.09 2.47 18.31
C PHE A 658 8.12 1.59 19.57
N LEU A 659 9.32 1.25 20.06
CA LEU A 659 9.49 0.46 21.27
C LEU A 659 8.99 1.18 22.53
N ASP A 660 9.28 2.48 22.62
CA ASP A 660 8.84 3.33 23.73
C ASP A 660 7.31 3.47 23.75
N ALA A 661 6.69 3.59 22.57
CA ALA A 661 5.24 3.66 22.39
C ALA A 661 4.52 2.38 22.81
N GLY A 662 5.19 1.22 22.80
CA GLY A 662 4.59 -0.02 23.29
C GLY A 662 4.83 -1.27 22.44
N ALA A 663 5.43 -1.12 21.26
CA ALA A 663 5.59 -2.25 20.34
C ALA A 663 6.36 -3.40 21.01
N THR A 664 5.93 -4.63 20.73
CA THR A 664 6.50 -5.86 21.32
C THR A 664 7.58 -6.47 20.44
N ALA A 665 7.45 -6.30 19.14
CA ALA A 665 8.48 -6.62 18.17
C ALA A 665 8.36 -5.71 16.95
N LEU A 666 9.49 -5.49 16.29
CA LEU A 666 9.61 -4.72 15.07
C LEU A 666 10.27 -5.58 14.00
N MET A 667 9.74 -5.52 12.78
CA MET A 667 10.40 -6.06 11.58
C MET A 667 10.61 -4.89 10.62
N VAL A 668 11.84 -4.39 10.66
CA VAL A 668 12.25 -3.06 10.21
C VAL A 668 13.60 -3.17 9.51
N PRO A 669 13.94 -2.30 8.56
CA PRO A 669 15.27 -2.29 7.99
C PRO A 669 16.22 -1.37 8.77
N ILE A 670 17.43 -1.84 9.03
CA ILE A 670 18.49 -1.04 9.67
C ILE A 670 19.14 -0.04 8.69
N ALA A 671 18.96 -0.24 7.38
CA ALA A 671 19.47 0.62 6.31
C ALA A 671 18.49 0.66 5.12
N SER A 672 18.96 0.85 3.89
CA SER A 672 18.14 0.84 2.66
C SER A 672 17.30 -0.44 2.54
N ASN A 673 16.08 -0.32 2.02
CA ASN A 673 15.14 -1.43 1.94
C ASN A 673 14.09 -1.30 0.83
N HIS A 674 13.51 -2.43 0.45
CA HIS A 674 12.29 -2.52 -0.33
C HIS A 674 11.02 -2.50 0.56
N GLY A 675 10.10 -1.56 0.34
CA GLY A 675 8.85 -1.46 1.13
C GLY A 675 7.99 -2.73 1.10
N MET A 676 7.92 -3.38 -0.07
CA MET A 676 7.15 -4.62 -0.30
C MET A 676 7.63 -5.87 0.49
N SER A 677 8.83 -5.87 1.08
CA SER A 677 9.26 -6.98 1.95
C SER A 677 8.26 -7.20 3.10
N VAL A 678 7.62 -6.14 3.59
CA VAL A 678 6.57 -6.21 4.63
C VAL A 678 5.41 -7.11 4.23
N SER A 679 4.92 -6.97 2.99
CA SER A 679 3.79 -7.78 2.52
C SER A 679 4.16 -9.26 2.43
N ARG A 680 5.38 -9.57 1.96
CA ARG A 680 5.89 -10.94 1.86
C ARG A 680 6.06 -11.58 3.23
N GLU A 681 6.72 -10.88 4.14
CA GLU A 681 6.90 -11.34 5.53
C GLU A 681 5.54 -11.58 6.19
N SER A 682 4.60 -10.65 6.04
CA SER A 682 3.25 -10.76 6.59
C SER A 682 2.51 -11.99 6.05
N ASP A 683 2.50 -12.17 4.73
CA ASP A 683 1.84 -13.29 4.09
C ASP A 683 2.54 -14.62 4.41
N PHE A 684 3.88 -14.66 4.51
CA PHE A 684 4.63 -15.82 4.97
C PHE A 684 4.22 -16.23 6.39
N GLY A 685 4.21 -15.25 7.31
CA GLY A 685 3.84 -15.46 8.70
C GLY A 685 2.45 -16.03 8.86
N VAL A 686 1.49 -15.51 8.11
CA VAL A 686 0.10 -15.97 8.10
C VAL A 686 -0.05 -17.32 7.40
N GLN A 687 0.59 -17.52 6.25
CA GLN A 687 0.49 -18.74 5.46
C GLN A 687 0.98 -19.95 6.25
N PHE A 688 2.16 -19.83 6.84
CA PHE A 688 2.83 -20.95 7.50
C PHE A 688 2.63 -20.96 9.02
N GLY A 689 1.96 -19.95 9.59
CA GLY A 689 1.89 -19.76 11.03
C GLY A 689 3.29 -19.66 11.64
N ALA A 690 4.18 -18.96 10.93
CA ALA A 690 5.61 -18.96 11.19
C ALA A 690 5.97 -18.16 12.45
N THR A 691 7.14 -18.45 13.01
CA THR A 691 7.77 -17.59 14.02
C THR A 691 8.27 -16.29 13.38
N LEU A 692 8.46 -15.23 14.18
CA LEU A 692 9.04 -13.98 13.69
C LEU A 692 10.44 -14.18 13.08
N GLY A 693 11.20 -15.13 13.62
CA GLY A 693 12.49 -15.54 13.09
C GLY A 693 12.38 -16.16 11.70
N GLU A 694 11.49 -17.13 11.52
CA GLU A 694 11.23 -17.74 10.20
C GLU A 694 10.71 -16.69 9.19
N MET A 695 9.89 -15.72 9.64
CA MET A 695 9.41 -14.63 8.80
C MET A 695 10.53 -13.72 8.29
N ILE A 696 11.43 -13.25 9.16
CA ILE A 696 12.55 -12.40 8.71
C ILE A 696 13.53 -13.20 7.84
N LYS A 697 13.79 -14.47 8.22
CA LYS A 697 14.63 -15.40 7.49
C LYS A 697 14.14 -15.62 6.06
N SER A 698 12.82 -15.68 5.84
CA SER A 698 12.25 -15.82 4.48
C SER A 698 12.70 -14.71 3.52
N SER A 699 12.90 -13.48 4.02
CA SER A 699 13.41 -12.38 3.19
C SER A 699 14.92 -12.53 2.94
N TRP A 700 15.66 -13.06 3.91
CA TRP A 700 17.08 -13.31 3.77
C TRP A 700 17.37 -14.44 2.78
N ASP A 701 16.68 -15.58 2.93
CA ASP A 701 16.80 -16.74 2.05
C ASP A 701 16.51 -16.33 0.61
N ASP A 702 15.45 -15.56 0.40
CA ASP A 702 15.09 -15.04 -0.91
C ASP A 702 16.23 -14.25 -1.57
N ALA A 703 16.87 -13.33 -0.83
CA ALA A 703 17.98 -12.56 -1.38
C ALA A 703 19.25 -13.39 -1.62
N LEU A 704 19.51 -14.41 -0.79
CA LEU A 704 20.65 -15.29 -0.98
C LEU A 704 20.43 -16.24 -2.17
N ILE A 705 19.22 -16.78 -2.32
CA ILE A 705 18.80 -17.58 -3.49
C ILE A 705 18.95 -16.74 -4.75
N GLU A 706 18.44 -15.49 -4.77
CA GLU A 706 18.61 -14.61 -5.92
C GLU A 706 20.09 -14.35 -6.19
N ALA A 707 20.91 -14.11 -5.17
CA ALA A 707 22.34 -13.88 -5.33
C ALA A 707 23.12 -15.08 -5.89
N GLY A 708 22.56 -16.29 -5.84
CA GLY A 708 23.23 -17.50 -6.29
C GLY A 708 24.51 -17.79 -5.52
N GLY A 709 24.60 -17.33 -4.26
CA GLY A 709 25.79 -17.43 -3.42
C GLY A 709 25.88 -16.32 -2.37
N PRO A 710 27.04 -16.19 -1.69
CA PRO A 710 27.20 -15.24 -0.60
C PRO A 710 27.00 -13.78 -1.03
N LEU A 711 26.21 -13.04 -0.25
CA LEU A 711 26.02 -11.61 -0.49
C LEU A 711 27.32 -10.82 -0.25
N ARG A 712 27.67 -9.97 -1.21
CA ARG A 712 28.79 -9.02 -1.15
C ARG A 712 28.35 -7.72 -0.49
N LEU A 713 28.09 -7.79 0.80
CA LEU A 713 27.62 -6.65 1.58
C LEU A 713 28.76 -5.65 1.80
N ALA A 714 28.44 -4.36 1.67
CA ALA A 714 29.39 -3.32 2.01
C ALA A 714 29.48 -3.15 3.55
N HIS A 715 30.64 -2.79 4.05
CA HIS A 715 30.85 -2.49 5.46
C HIS A 715 31.47 -1.10 5.57
N TYR A 716 30.95 -0.29 6.49
CA TYR A 716 31.58 0.98 6.80
C TYR A 716 32.94 0.72 7.47
N VAL A 717 34.00 1.28 6.90
CA VAL A 717 35.33 1.34 7.51
C VAL A 717 35.68 2.81 7.70
N LYS A 718 35.86 3.24 8.95
CA LYS A 718 36.22 4.63 9.26
C LYS A 718 37.54 4.99 8.60
N GLY A 719 37.54 6.03 7.75
CA GLY A 719 38.72 6.43 6.97
C GLY A 719 39.12 5.44 5.87
N GLY A 720 38.27 4.45 5.58
CA GLY A 720 38.46 3.53 4.46
C GLY A 720 38.25 4.21 3.11
N ALA A 721 38.77 3.60 2.06
CA ALA A 721 38.55 4.06 0.70
C ALA A 721 37.04 4.08 0.35
N PRO A 722 36.60 4.97 -0.56
CA PRO A 722 35.25 4.95 -1.11
C PRO A 722 34.88 3.52 -1.54
N SER A 723 33.96 2.88 -0.83
CA SER A 723 33.41 1.60 -1.28
C SER A 723 32.16 1.89 -2.10
N TYR A 724 32.27 1.79 -3.43
CA TYR A 724 31.11 1.72 -4.30
C TYR A 724 30.26 0.51 -3.93
N HIS A 725 28.94 0.64 -4.07
CA HIS A 725 28.00 -0.46 -3.89
C HIS A 725 28.42 -1.64 -4.77
N ARG A 726 28.95 -2.71 -4.16
CA ARG A 726 29.39 -3.91 -4.88
C ARG A 726 28.23 -4.82 -5.29
N GLN A 727 27.04 -4.55 -4.77
CA GLN A 727 25.80 -5.20 -5.13
C GLN A 727 24.75 -4.15 -5.47
N HIS A 728 23.83 -4.53 -6.36
CA HIS A 728 22.62 -3.76 -6.62
C HIS A 728 21.93 -3.49 -5.28
N ILE A 729 21.61 -2.22 -5.01
CA ILE A 729 21.18 -1.75 -3.69
C ILE A 729 19.97 -2.53 -3.17
N MET A 730 19.04 -2.87 -4.07
CA MET A 730 17.84 -3.64 -3.74
C MET A 730 18.17 -5.10 -3.38
N ARG A 731 19.16 -5.74 -4.04
CA ARG A 731 19.55 -7.12 -3.71
C ARG A 731 20.19 -7.20 -2.33
N GLY A 732 21.00 -6.20 -1.96
CA GLY A 732 21.57 -6.08 -0.62
C GLY A 732 20.57 -5.64 0.45
N SER A 733 19.40 -5.11 0.05
CA SER A 733 18.44 -4.48 0.95
C SER A 733 17.75 -5.50 1.87
N ALA A 734 17.56 -6.74 1.42
CA ALA A 734 17.02 -7.81 2.27
C ALA A 734 17.94 -8.11 3.45
N ALA A 735 19.27 -8.04 3.25
CA ALA A 735 20.25 -8.19 4.33
C ALA A 735 20.28 -6.99 5.30
N ASN A 736 19.51 -5.94 5.02
CA ASN A 736 19.25 -4.86 5.96
C ASN A 736 17.94 -5.06 6.74
N ARG A 737 17.08 -6.02 6.35
CA ARG A 737 15.86 -6.38 7.10
C ARG A 737 16.27 -7.02 8.42
N MET A 738 15.71 -6.51 9.51
CA MET A 738 16.05 -6.88 10.87
C MET A 738 14.79 -7.17 11.69
N LEU A 739 14.88 -8.16 12.57
CA LEU A 739 13.93 -8.38 13.66
C LEU A 739 14.46 -7.76 14.95
N ILE A 740 13.72 -6.81 15.53
CA ILE A 740 13.87 -6.43 16.94
C ILE A 740 12.76 -7.10 17.73
N GLY A 741 13.10 -8.15 18.46
CA GLY A 741 12.15 -9.02 19.12
C GLY A 741 12.71 -10.43 19.25
N ASP A 742 11.89 -11.31 19.82
CA ASP A 742 12.25 -12.70 20.02
C ASP A 742 11.98 -13.54 18.75
N PRO A 743 12.99 -14.15 18.13
CA PRO A 743 12.83 -14.91 16.90
C PRO A 743 11.93 -16.14 17.05
N ALA A 744 11.80 -16.73 18.25
CA ALA A 744 10.91 -17.88 18.45
C ALA A 744 9.43 -17.51 18.65
N LEU A 745 9.09 -16.22 18.66
CA LEU A 745 7.71 -15.80 18.89
C LEU A 745 6.83 -16.17 17.68
N ARG A 746 5.73 -16.89 17.92
CA ARG A 746 4.76 -17.33 16.89
C ARG A 746 3.42 -16.62 17.05
N PRO A 747 3.19 -15.49 16.38
CA PRO A 747 2.00 -14.68 16.61
C PRO A 747 0.74 -15.14 15.88
N PHE A 748 0.87 -15.95 14.83
CA PHE A 748 -0.24 -16.38 13.97
C PHE A 748 -0.38 -17.90 13.93
N ALA A 749 -1.63 -18.34 13.76
CA ALA A 749 -1.89 -19.68 13.24
C ALA A 749 -1.67 -19.68 11.72
N ALA A 750 -1.39 -20.85 11.15
CA ALA A 750 -1.33 -21.02 9.70
C ALA A 750 -2.73 -20.85 9.08
N ALA A 751 -2.80 -20.20 7.93
CA ALA A 751 -3.99 -20.09 7.09
C ALA A 751 -3.63 -20.29 5.61
N ALA A 752 -4.51 -20.91 4.84
CA ALA A 752 -4.32 -20.97 3.39
C ALA A 752 -4.35 -19.57 2.78
N LEU A 753 -3.46 -19.30 1.82
CA LEU A 753 -3.51 -18.09 1.01
C LEU A 753 -4.68 -18.20 0.01
N PRO A 754 -5.71 -17.35 0.09
CA PRO A 754 -6.83 -17.45 -0.82
C PRO A 754 -6.41 -17.06 -2.24
N GLY A 755 -6.56 -18.00 -3.18
CA GLY A 755 -6.12 -17.81 -4.57
C GLY A 755 -4.75 -18.38 -4.88
N GLU A 756 -4.14 -19.15 -3.98
CA GLU A 756 -2.98 -19.99 -4.26
C GLU A 756 -3.29 -21.44 -3.88
N THR A 757 -2.90 -22.40 -4.73
CA THR A 757 -2.90 -23.82 -4.40
C THR A 757 -1.55 -24.42 -4.77
N VAL A 758 -0.94 -25.14 -3.84
CA VAL A 758 0.30 -25.88 -4.07
C VAL A 758 -0.01 -27.36 -3.88
N VAL A 759 0.23 -28.15 -4.93
CA VAL A 759 0.08 -29.61 -4.92
C VAL A 759 1.43 -30.23 -5.18
N THR A 760 1.84 -31.14 -4.32
CA THR A 760 3.08 -31.91 -4.46
C THR A 760 2.73 -33.38 -4.67
N SER A 761 3.33 -34.01 -5.67
CA SER A 761 3.27 -35.45 -5.88
C SER A 761 4.67 -36.02 -6.09
N ARG A 762 4.90 -37.23 -5.59
CA ARG A 762 6.15 -37.98 -5.75
C ARG A 762 5.89 -39.18 -6.64
N SER A 763 6.68 -39.37 -7.68
CA SER A 763 6.54 -40.50 -8.60
C SER A 763 7.86 -40.79 -9.31
N ASN A 764 8.27 -42.06 -9.35
CA ASN A 764 9.45 -42.54 -10.07
C ASN A 764 10.73 -41.73 -9.76
N GLY A 765 10.99 -41.44 -8.48
CA GLY A 765 12.16 -40.64 -8.05
C GLY A 765 12.09 -39.16 -8.43
N SER A 766 10.94 -38.65 -8.86
CA SER A 766 10.73 -37.24 -9.18
C SER A 766 9.71 -36.61 -8.22
N ILE A 767 9.93 -35.35 -7.89
CA ILE A 767 8.96 -34.50 -7.17
C ILE A 767 8.33 -33.56 -8.19
N ILE A 768 7.00 -33.66 -8.35
CA ILE A 768 6.22 -32.77 -9.20
C ILE A 768 5.47 -31.80 -8.30
N VAL A 769 5.72 -30.50 -8.50
CA VAL A 769 5.05 -29.43 -7.74
C VAL A 769 4.24 -28.58 -8.70
N THR A 770 2.93 -28.54 -8.50
CA THR A 770 2.01 -27.68 -9.24
C THR A 770 1.58 -26.52 -8.35
N VAL A 771 1.76 -25.30 -8.84
CA VAL A 771 1.32 -24.06 -8.19
C VAL A 771 0.26 -23.42 -9.08
N ASP A 772 -0.95 -23.27 -8.57
CA ASP A 772 -2.04 -22.56 -9.24
C ASP A 772 -2.29 -21.23 -8.51
N TRP A 773 -2.16 -20.12 -9.23
CA TRP A 773 -2.49 -18.77 -8.78
C TRP A 773 -3.75 -18.27 -9.45
N ALA A 774 -4.67 -17.72 -8.66
CA ALA A 774 -5.79 -16.92 -9.15
C ALA A 774 -5.30 -15.53 -9.59
N SER A 775 -6.08 -14.85 -10.42
CA SER A 775 -5.80 -13.46 -10.80
C SER A 775 -5.86 -12.52 -9.60
N GLY A 776 -5.07 -11.45 -9.66
CA GLY A 776 -4.92 -10.47 -8.59
C GLY A 776 -3.49 -10.35 -8.07
N PHE A 777 -3.31 -9.49 -7.07
CA PHE A 777 -2.00 -9.23 -6.49
C PHE A 777 -1.53 -10.37 -5.60
N HIS A 778 -0.30 -10.83 -5.83
CA HIS A 778 0.42 -11.80 -5.00
C HIS A 778 1.71 -11.13 -4.52
N SER A 779 1.93 -11.05 -3.21
CA SER A 779 3.13 -10.42 -2.63
C SER A 779 4.44 -11.12 -3.02
N TRP A 780 4.35 -12.41 -3.33
CA TRP A 780 5.45 -13.25 -3.82
C TRP A 780 5.73 -13.09 -5.31
N GLY A 781 4.80 -12.46 -6.05
CA GLY A 781 4.84 -12.34 -7.50
C GLY A 781 5.97 -11.47 -8.03
N TRP A 782 6.36 -10.43 -7.30
CA TRP A 782 7.40 -9.52 -7.77
C TRP A 782 8.78 -9.95 -7.27
N ASP A 783 9.68 -10.37 -8.15
CA ASP A 783 11.10 -10.52 -7.80
C ASP A 783 11.77 -9.16 -7.53
N MET A 784 11.82 -8.77 -6.26
CA MET A 784 12.38 -7.49 -5.83
C MET A 784 13.90 -7.51 -5.61
N TYR A 785 14.52 -8.69 -5.61
CA TYR A 785 15.95 -8.85 -5.32
C TYR A 785 16.76 -9.32 -6.53
N GLY A 786 16.09 -9.85 -7.56
CA GLY A 786 16.67 -10.14 -8.87
C GLY A 786 17.18 -8.89 -9.60
N ASP A 787 18.16 -9.10 -10.47
CA ASP A 787 18.76 -8.08 -11.34
C ASP A 787 18.17 -8.07 -12.76
N ASP A 788 17.44 -9.10 -13.15
CA ASP A 788 16.81 -9.21 -14.47
C ASP A 788 15.45 -8.47 -14.51
N ARG A 789 15.48 -7.20 -14.93
CA ARG A 789 14.28 -6.37 -15.10
C ARG A 789 13.34 -6.86 -16.20
N GLN A 790 13.81 -7.71 -17.13
CA GLN A 790 12.94 -8.33 -18.13
C GLN A 790 12.16 -9.51 -17.54
N ARG A 791 12.61 -10.07 -16.42
CA ARG A 791 12.01 -11.23 -15.74
C ARG A 791 11.79 -10.99 -14.25
N ASP A 792 11.37 -9.78 -13.90
CA ASP A 792 11.16 -9.37 -12.52
C ASP A 792 9.83 -9.86 -11.92
N TRP A 793 9.11 -10.76 -12.57
CA TRP A 793 7.92 -11.40 -11.99
C TRP A 793 8.12 -12.90 -11.89
N ARG A 794 7.63 -13.52 -10.83
CA ARG A 794 7.89 -14.92 -10.53
C ARG A 794 6.70 -15.65 -9.94
N VAL A 795 6.70 -16.96 -10.10
CA VAL A 795 5.96 -17.90 -9.23
C VAL A 795 7.00 -18.58 -8.35
N MET A 796 6.81 -18.53 -7.03
CA MET A 796 7.73 -19.11 -6.06
C MET A 796 6.95 -19.98 -5.08
N THR A 797 7.52 -21.12 -4.69
CA THR A 797 6.98 -21.97 -3.63
C THR A 797 8.10 -22.70 -2.90
N ARG A 798 7.80 -23.17 -1.70
CA ARG A 798 8.71 -23.93 -0.84
C ARG A 798 7.99 -25.19 -0.38
N VAL A 799 8.53 -26.36 -0.70
CA VAL A 799 7.93 -27.65 -0.33
C VAL A 799 8.84 -28.42 0.63
N PRO A 800 8.29 -29.09 1.66
CA PRO A 800 9.09 -29.95 2.53
C PRO A 800 9.56 -31.20 1.76
N LEU A 801 10.80 -31.58 2.01
CA LEU A 801 11.41 -32.82 1.54
C LEU A 801 11.29 -33.90 2.61
N GLU A 802 11.09 -35.14 2.16
CA GLU A 802 11.10 -36.36 2.98
C GLU A 802 12.55 -36.85 3.19
N ASP A 803 12.79 -37.71 4.18
CA ASP A 803 14.15 -38.16 4.53
C ASP A 803 14.81 -38.97 3.39
N ASP A 804 14.01 -39.62 2.55
CA ASP A 804 14.42 -40.39 1.38
C ASP A 804 14.53 -39.55 0.09
N ASP A 805 14.08 -38.29 0.10
CA ASP A 805 14.22 -37.40 -1.05
C ASP A 805 15.72 -37.08 -1.32
N PRO A 806 16.16 -37.02 -2.60
CA PRO A 806 17.55 -36.76 -2.98
C PRO A 806 18.13 -35.46 -2.38
N LYS A 807 19.44 -35.42 -2.14
CA LYS A 807 20.15 -34.23 -1.63
C LYS A 807 20.28 -33.08 -2.64
N SER A 808 20.16 -33.40 -3.93
CA SER A 808 20.28 -32.46 -5.03
C SER A 808 19.27 -32.81 -6.10
N PHE A 809 18.78 -31.81 -6.83
CA PHE A 809 17.78 -32.00 -7.88
C PHE A 809 18.20 -31.34 -9.18
N THR A 810 17.87 -31.98 -10.30
CA THR A 810 17.74 -31.30 -11.58
C THR A 810 16.29 -30.87 -11.76
N THR A 811 16.05 -29.56 -11.85
CA THR A 811 14.69 -29.03 -11.92
C THR A 811 14.39 -28.42 -13.28
N THR A 812 13.26 -28.82 -13.84
CA THR A 812 12.61 -28.15 -14.98
C THR A 812 11.29 -27.55 -14.51
N GLY A 813 10.82 -26.49 -15.17
CA GLY A 813 9.52 -25.92 -14.86
C GLY A 813 8.90 -25.22 -16.05
N THR A 814 7.57 -25.27 -16.13
CA THR A 814 6.77 -24.51 -17.09
C THR A 814 5.82 -23.60 -16.33
N VAL A 815 5.58 -22.40 -16.86
CA VAL A 815 4.55 -21.50 -16.37
C VAL A 815 3.59 -21.23 -17.52
N SER A 816 2.31 -21.45 -17.32
CA SER A 816 1.27 -21.18 -18.30
C SER A 816 0.30 -20.10 -17.81
N GLY A 817 -0.14 -19.23 -18.71
CA GLY A 817 -1.19 -18.24 -18.44
C GLY A 817 -2.60 -18.85 -18.47
N GLU A 818 -3.62 -18.00 -18.28
CA GLU A 818 -5.05 -18.38 -18.37
C GLU A 818 -5.48 -18.96 -19.73
N ASP A 819 -4.74 -18.64 -20.79
CA ASP A 819 -4.93 -19.15 -22.15
C ASP A 819 -4.25 -20.52 -22.37
N GLY A 820 -3.59 -21.05 -21.34
CA GLY A 820 -2.85 -22.31 -21.38
C GLY A 820 -1.54 -22.23 -22.16
N LYS A 821 -1.11 -21.04 -22.61
CA LYS A 821 0.15 -20.88 -23.33
C LYS A 821 1.30 -20.74 -22.35
N ASP A 822 2.41 -21.36 -22.71
CA ASP A 822 3.65 -21.26 -21.95
C ASP A 822 4.22 -19.84 -21.98
N ILE A 823 4.66 -19.40 -20.82
CA ILE A 823 5.36 -18.15 -20.58
C ILE A 823 6.85 -18.50 -20.45
N PRO A 824 7.74 -17.88 -21.25
CA PRO A 824 9.16 -18.09 -21.11
C PRO A 824 9.64 -17.69 -19.71
N CYS A 825 10.22 -18.64 -18.98
CA CYS A 825 10.69 -18.43 -17.62
C CYS A 825 12.12 -18.97 -17.40
N LYS A 826 12.85 -18.34 -16.46
CA LYS A 826 14.06 -18.89 -15.85
C LYS A 826 13.63 -19.66 -14.60
N VAL A 827 14.02 -20.94 -14.52
CA VAL A 827 13.70 -21.79 -13.37
C VAL A 827 14.92 -21.91 -12.46
N THR A 828 14.70 -21.69 -11.17
CA THR A 828 15.70 -21.84 -10.10
C THR A 828 15.16 -22.83 -9.07
N ALA A 829 16.03 -23.71 -8.58
CA ALA A 829 15.72 -24.62 -7.49
C ALA A 829 16.87 -24.69 -6.49
N VAL A 830 16.54 -24.66 -5.20
CA VAL A 830 17.51 -24.68 -4.10
C VAL A 830 17.01 -25.63 -3.02
N VAL A 831 17.90 -26.49 -2.52
CA VAL A 831 17.64 -27.31 -1.34
C VAL A 831 18.16 -26.55 -0.13
N GLU A 832 17.33 -26.43 0.90
CA GLU A 832 17.65 -25.86 2.21
C GLU A 832 17.63 -26.98 3.25
N GLU A 833 18.64 -27.02 4.13
CA GLU A 833 18.66 -27.80 5.36
C GLU A 833 18.47 -26.86 6.56
N TYR A 834 17.34 -26.98 7.26
CA TYR A 834 16.98 -26.09 8.36
C TYR A 834 16.53 -26.87 9.60
N HIS A 835 17.47 -27.09 10.51
CA HIS A 835 17.27 -27.78 11.81
C HIS A 835 16.66 -29.17 11.68
N GLY A 836 17.31 -30.00 10.86
CA GLY A 836 16.88 -31.38 10.60
C GLY A 836 15.65 -31.49 9.70
N ARG A 837 15.14 -30.37 9.17
CA ARG A 837 14.12 -30.35 8.12
C ARG A 837 14.78 -29.97 6.82
N ARG A 838 14.30 -30.53 5.72
CA ARG A 838 14.79 -30.20 4.39
C ARG A 838 13.66 -29.60 3.56
N TYR A 839 13.99 -28.61 2.74
CA TYR A 839 13.03 -27.91 1.90
C TYR A 839 13.58 -27.75 0.50
N LEU A 840 12.70 -27.81 -0.49
CA LEU A 840 12.99 -27.47 -1.87
C LEU A 840 12.29 -26.16 -2.20
N HIS A 841 13.08 -25.12 -2.41
CA HIS A 841 12.65 -23.83 -2.94
C HIS A 841 12.59 -23.94 -4.46
N LEU A 842 11.45 -23.55 -5.04
CA LEU A 842 11.18 -23.61 -6.46
C LEU A 842 10.73 -22.25 -6.94
N GLN A 843 11.33 -21.79 -8.03
CA GLN A 843 11.05 -20.46 -8.56
C GLN A 843 11.06 -20.47 -10.10
N ALA A 844 10.12 -19.76 -10.70
CA ALA A 844 10.08 -19.50 -12.13
C ALA A 844 9.87 -18.00 -12.40
N ASN A 845 10.90 -17.31 -12.90
CA ASN A 845 10.89 -15.88 -13.23
C ASN A 845 10.57 -15.66 -14.71
N GLY A 846 9.64 -14.77 -15.03
CA GLY A 846 9.30 -14.41 -16.39
C GLY A 846 8.81 -12.96 -16.53
N PRO A 847 8.41 -12.55 -17.74
CA PRO A 847 8.09 -11.16 -18.03
C PRO A 847 6.87 -10.65 -17.26
N ARG A 848 7.03 -9.50 -16.60
CA ARG A 848 5.96 -8.82 -15.84
C ARG A 848 4.67 -8.68 -16.63
N VAL A 849 4.74 -8.21 -17.87
CA VAL A 849 3.58 -8.02 -18.76
C VAL A 849 2.78 -9.31 -19.01
N ARG A 850 3.43 -10.47 -18.89
CA ARG A 850 2.81 -11.78 -19.06
C ARG A 850 2.29 -12.37 -17.77
N MET A 851 2.88 -12.06 -16.62
CA MET A 851 2.59 -12.71 -15.35
C MET A 851 1.83 -11.85 -14.33
N ALA A 852 2.12 -10.56 -14.25
CA ALA A 852 1.61 -9.70 -13.18
C ALA A 852 0.08 -9.64 -13.16
N TYR A 853 -0.48 -9.89 -11.98
CA TYR A 853 -1.91 -9.87 -11.69
C TYR A 853 -2.79 -10.89 -12.45
N LYS A 854 -2.20 -11.83 -13.19
CA LYS A 854 -2.93 -12.85 -13.95
C LYS A 854 -3.06 -14.15 -13.16
N ALA A 855 -4.05 -14.98 -13.52
CA ALA A 855 -4.01 -16.36 -13.06
C ALA A 855 -2.87 -17.09 -13.80
N LEU A 856 -2.13 -17.90 -13.05
CA LEU A 856 -0.95 -18.61 -13.53
C LEU A 856 -1.00 -20.04 -13.03
N LYS A 857 -0.44 -20.95 -13.84
CA LYS A 857 -0.14 -22.31 -13.40
C LYS A 857 1.32 -22.60 -13.65
N ALA A 858 2.08 -22.87 -12.59
CA ALA A 858 3.45 -23.32 -12.67
C ALA A 858 3.52 -24.82 -12.35
N VAL A 859 4.26 -25.58 -13.16
CA VAL A 859 4.53 -27.00 -12.91
C VAL A 859 6.03 -27.20 -12.89
N PHE A 860 6.57 -27.55 -11.72
CA PHE A 860 7.96 -27.90 -11.52
C PHE A 860 8.11 -29.42 -11.48
N THR A 861 9.17 -29.94 -12.10
CA THR A 861 9.59 -31.33 -11.99
C THR A 861 11.04 -31.35 -11.53
N ALA A 862 11.28 -31.84 -10.33
CA ALA A 862 12.60 -32.00 -9.73
C ALA A 862 12.96 -33.49 -9.72
N LYS A 863 14.13 -33.86 -10.28
CA LYS A 863 14.62 -35.24 -10.41
C LYS A 863 15.94 -35.45 -9.70
#